data_AF-A0A0D6LUJ8-F1
#
_entry.id   AF-A0A0D6LUJ8-F1
#
_cell.length_a   1.000
_cell.length_b   1.000
_cell.length_c   1.000
_cell.angle_alpha   90.00
_cell.angle_beta   90.00
_cell.angle_gamma   90.00
#
_symmetry.space_group_name_H-M   'P 1'
#
loop_
_entity.id
_entity.type
_entity.pdbx_description
1 polymer ?
#
loop_
_entity_poly.entity_id
_entity_poly.type
_entity_poly.pdbx_seq_one_letter_code
_entity_poly.pdbx_strand_id
1 'polypeptide(L)'
;MAGVHQISLVKVESLRKRMFREGTWTRHVQMKHAARSMRFMAAPGGRGPYHEQVSDYEDAEYLGNITIGTPEQQFRVILDTGSANLWVPDKTCGQNKDGCDSGLCSIPLMTQILLPELCPYLCPNPNCCSGGGGANPCDGKSKFDSDLSKTFVKDGRRWSIQYGTGSAAGFLGQDTVRFGSPGTNQLVVPGTVFGQATSLAPFFAGQPIDGILGLAFKSIAVDGVTPPFLKAVDDGLVDQPVFTVFLEHVGDEQNVPGGVYTYGGIDEKNCGEVIAYEPLSATTYWQFKMKGVKSGTYSQQKTWQVISDTGTSLIAAPLAVAQSIASKAGGKFGFIHESIRQLMLRKYGDELWQEVLTRSGFENGKENIVNHYYSDSDTYLLVDSVATLTKMTREQVWEMYGCFLIEYTMEIGWDELVRSMSPNLKGFLDNLDSLHYFIDHVVYKANLRGPSFRCEENPDGSLTLHYFTGRPGLYPIVKGVLREVARRVFNIDINLTITGRTQRSVQMATGERIEEHTLQESRHPSNETLSDVGVFAATENFGQALRLNAADFCNALPYHVIMDEHCHLIQTGRELAPQIPFDFDNICNFINAVFVLQVKTSPTDMRKQREQAERLEDGNGSIASTAFHQGHHLKLKGQMMLLSDSKSLIYLCSPYVTSIPELMQYGMRLTAMPLHDATRDLILLNQQRLTDVEVNLQLEANNEQLEILAKDLDAEKRKTERILRDMLPSSVASQLMSGEHIEAREYEHATVMFSDVPNFQSVLSNSQPKDIVQMLNDLFHRFDRLVLMHKVFKVETVGDSYLTVGGIPEQLAEHAEIICHVAIGMLWEARAVFEPVTKKSINVRIGIHSGPLVAGVVALCMPRYCLFGETVSMASSIEMNGLPGKIHCSEKTYKYAMQTGRFDFTSRGRILIKGKGEMETYLLVRSTKKSVWEIVDRERDVQKNSIDGYEELETGMSFAAQQHTIVRPLATQTSKTCSIS
;
A
#
# COMPACT_ATOMS: atom_id res chain seq x y z
N MET A 1 39.25 6.33 -2.94
CA MET A 1 39.20 5.76 -4.31
C MET A 1 37.86 5.04 -4.39
N ALA A 2 37.12 5.25 -5.47
CA ALA A 2 35.93 4.47 -5.75
C ALA A 2 36.32 2.98 -5.86
N GLY A 3 35.45 2.09 -5.39
CA GLY A 3 35.68 0.66 -5.42
C GLY A 3 34.41 -0.14 -5.17
N VAL A 4 34.53 -1.46 -5.35
CA VAL A 4 33.49 -2.44 -5.04
C VAL A 4 33.74 -3.01 -3.64
N HIS A 5 32.70 -3.01 -2.80
CA HIS A 5 32.76 -3.45 -1.41
C HIS A 5 31.78 -4.60 -1.16
N GLN A 6 32.26 -5.72 -0.62
CA GLN A 6 31.44 -6.91 -0.33
C GLN A 6 31.31 -7.14 1.17
N ILE A 7 30.09 -7.41 1.61
CA ILE A 7 29.74 -7.56 3.02
C ILE A 7 28.97 -8.85 3.20
N SER A 8 29.50 -9.75 4.02
CA SER A 8 28.84 -11.00 4.36
C SER A 8 27.72 -10.77 5.37
N LEU A 9 26.59 -11.44 5.16
CA LEU A 9 25.46 -11.48 6.08
C LEU A 9 25.54 -12.71 6.96
N VAL A 10 25.05 -12.56 8.18
CA VAL A 10 24.89 -13.67 9.11
C VAL A 10 23.41 -13.96 9.27
N LYS A 11 23.01 -15.21 9.03
CA LYS A 11 21.66 -15.66 9.34
C LYS A 11 21.54 -15.93 10.84
N VAL A 12 20.48 -15.42 11.46
CA VAL A 12 20.19 -15.65 12.88
C VAL A 12 18.89 -16.43 13.05
N GLU A 13 18.79 -17.19 14.14
CA GLU A 13 17.57 -17.90 14.51
C GLU A 13 16.40 -16.93 14.66
N SER A 14 15.26 -17.33 14.11
CA SER A 14 14.05 -16.54 14.10
C SER A 14 13.41 -16.46 15.50
N LEU A 15 12.79 -15.32 15.83
CA LEU A 15 12.13 -15.11 17.13
C LEU A 15 11.09 -16.19 17.40
N ARG A 16 10.34 -16.57 16.37
CA ARG A 16 9.39 -17.68 16.39
C ARG A 16 10.05 -18.99 16.80
N LYS A 17 11.10 -19.44 16.12
CA LYS A 17 11.76 -20.72 16.43
C LYS A 17 12.27 -20.77 17.87
N ARG A 18 12.87 -19.68 18.35
CA ARG A 18 13.33 -19.55 19.74
C ARG A 18 12.16 -19.63 20.72
N MET A 19 11.09 -18.87 20.50
CA MET A 19 9.90 -18.86 21.36
C MET A 19 9.11 -20.18 21.31
N PHE A 20 9.15 -20.92 20.20
CA PHE A 20 8.61 -22.27 20.11
C PHE A 20 9.40 -23.25 20.99
N ARG A 21 10.74 -23.14 21.01
CA ARG A 21 11.59 -23.94 21.90
C ARG A 21 11.36 -23.60 23.38
N GLU A 22 11.15 -22.31 23.68
CA GLU A 22 10.89 -21.80 25.03
C GLU A 22 9.43 -21.95 25.49
N GLY A 23 8.51 -22.36 24.60
CA GLY A 23 7.08 -22.50 24.89
C GLY A 23 6.33 -21.17 25.09
N THR A 24 6.92 -20.04 24.72
CA THR A 24 6.37 -18.68 24.95
C THR A 24 5.62 -18.11 23.75
N TRP A 25 5.67 -18.78 22.59
CA TRP A 25 5.10 -18.29 21.32
C TRP A 25 3.60 -18.01 21.37
N THR A 26 2.79 -18.89 21.97
CA THR A 26 1.33 -18.74 22.02
C THR A 26 0.93 -17.46 22.76
N ARG A 27 1.58 -17.20 23.91
CA ARG A 27 1.36 -15.97 24.68
C ARG A 27 1.79 -14.73 23.89
N HIS A 28 2.91 -14.82 23.17
CA HIS A 28 3.40 -13.73 22.31
C HIS A 28 2.40 -13.39 21.19
N VAL A 29 1.88 -14.40 20.47
CA VAL A 29 0.89 -14.20 19.39
C VAL A 29 -0.42 -13.63 19.92
N GLN A 30 -0.94 -14.15 21.04
CA GLN A 30 -2.15 -13.62 21.68
C GLN A 30 -1.99 -12.14 22.07
N MET A 31 -0.85 -11.78 22.68
CA MET A 31 -0.55 -10.39 23.03
C MET A 31 -0.40 -9.49 21.79
N LYS A 32 0.25 -9.99 20.72
CA LYS A 32 0.41 -9.29 19.44
C LYS A 32 -0.94 -8.98 18.78
N HIS A 33 -1.88 -9.95 18.78
CA HIS A 33 -3.23 -9.74 18.26
C HIS A 33 -4.04 -8.76 19.14
N ALA A 34 -4.00 -8.91 20.46
CA ALA A 34 -4.70 -8.00 21.39
C ALA A 34 -4.22 -6.54 21.26
N ALA A 35 -2.91 -6.33 21.13
CA ALA A 35 -2.33 -5.00 20.93
C ALA A 35 -2.72 -4.38 19.58
N ARG A 36 -2.74 -5.17 18.49
CA ARG A 36 -3.20 -4.72 17.16
C ARG A 36 -4.67 -4.27 17.21
N SER A 37 -5.54 -5.06 17.85
CA SER A 37 -6.96 -4.73 18.01
C SER A 37 -7.19 -3.47 18.84
N MET A 38 -6.44 -3.28 19.92
CA MET A 38 -6.56 -2.05 20.74
C MET A 38 -6.00 -0.80 20.07
N ARG A 39 -4.92 -0.90 19.27
CA ARG A 39 -4.41 0.22 18.47
C ARG A 39 -5.41 0.68 17.40
N PHE A 40 -6.17 -0.26 16.81
CA PHE A 40 -7.27 0.07 15.89
C PHE A 40 -8.36 0.91 16.56
N MET A 41 -8.73 0.57 17.80
CA MET A 41 -9.76 1.30 18.55
C MET A 41 -9.32 2.70 19.00
N ALA A 42 -8.01 2.95 19.10
CA ALA A 42 -7.46 4.18 19.65
C ALA A 42 -7.05 5.23 18.59
N ALA A 43 -7.20 4.95 17.29
CA ALA A 43 -6.89 5.90 16.22
C ALA A 43 -8.04 6.93 16.04
N PRO A 44 -7.77 8.25 16.03
CA PRO A 44 -8.81 9.25 15.85
C PRO A 44 -9.33 9.21 14.41
N GLY A 45 -10.59 8.81 14.22
CA GLY A 45 -11.34 9.04 12.99
C GLY A 45 -11.43 7.90 11.98
N GLY A 46 -10.97 6.68 12.27
CA GLY A 46 -11.28 5.48 11.47
C GLY A 46 -10.95 5.54 9.96
N ARG A 47 -10.12 6.50 9.55
CA ARG A 47 -9.64 6.72 8.17
C ARG A 47 -8.13 6.58 8.15
N GLY A 48 -7.64 5.36 8.33
CA GLY A 48 -6.29 4.97 7.94
C GLY A 48 -6.33 4.29 6.56
N PRO A 49 -5.22 4.19 5.83
CA PRO A 49 -5.14 3.35 4.64
C PRO A 49 -5.60 1.93 4.98
N TYR A 50 -6.32 1.28 4.06
CA TYR A 50 -6.80 -0.09 4.23
C TYR A 50 -5.70 -1.01 4.78
N HIS A 51 -5.92 -1.55 5.99
CA HIS A 51 -5.01 -2.49 6.61
C HIS A 51 -5.50 -3.92 6.36
N GLU A 52 -4.85 -4.63 5.42
CA GLU A 52 -4.99 -6.08 5.31
C GLU A 52 -4.25 -6.74 6.48
N GLN A 53 -4.87 -7.72 7.13
CA GLN A 53 -4.31 -8.40 8.30
C GLN A 53 -3.18 -9.35 7.85
N VAL A 54 -1.97 -8.81 7.72
CA VAL A 54 -0.77 -9.60 7.41
C VAL A 54 -0.21 -10.20 8.70
N SER A 55 -0.22 -11.54 8.77
CA SER A 55 0.44 -12.30 9.83
C SER A 55 1.88 -12.55 9.43
N ASP A 56 2.79 -11.76 10.01
CA ASP A 56 4.21 -12.03 9.98
C ASP A 56 4.57 -13.03 11.07
N TYR A 57 5.12 -14.16 10.65
CA TYR A 57 5.51 -15.28 11.49
C TYR A 57 6.98 -15.24 11.91
N GLU A 58 7.74 -14.20 11.56
CA GLU A 58 9.10 -13.97 12.07
C GLU A 58 10.00 -15.20 11.81
N ASP A 59 10.06 -15.65 10.55
CA ASP A 59 10.62 -16.96 10.16
C ASP A 59 12.13 -16.93 9.84
N ALA A 60 12.71 -15.80 9.40
CA ALA A 60 14.15 -15.65 9.18
C ALA A 60 14.62 -14.18 9.16
N GLU A 61 15.80 -13.90 9.73
CA GLU A 61 16.43 -12.57 9.72
C GLU A 61 17.90 -12.68 9.25
N TYR A 62 18.31 -11.78 8.35
CA TYR A 62 19.68 -11.65 7.87
C TYR A 62 20.28 -10.34 8.39
N LEU A 63 21.40 -10.44 9.10
CA LEU A 63 22.05 -9.30 9.73
C LEU A 63 23.37 -8.96 9.04
N GLY A 64 23.58 -7.69 8.77
CA GLY A 64 24.85 -7.11 8.34
C GLY A 64 25.55 -6.43 9.52
N ASN A 65 26.88 -6.44 9.51
CA ASN A 65 27.66 -5.66 10.48
C ASN A 65 27.97 -4.29 9.90
N ILE A 66 27.79 -3.25 10.72
CA ILE A 66 28.26 -1.89 10.44
C ILE A 66 29.11 -1.37 11.59
N THR A 67 29.90 -0.34 11.33
CA THR A 67 30.58 0.40 12.40
C THR A 67 30.33 1.90 12.27
N ILE A 68 30.26 2.59 13.41
CA ILE A 68 30.01 4.04 13.47
C ILE A 68 31.05 4.68 14.38
N GLY A 69 31.60 5.82 13.95
CA GLY A 69 32.50 6.65 14.76
C GLY A 69 34.00 6.38 14.57
N THR A 70 34.82 7.18 15.27
CA THR A 70 36.27 7.06 15.27
C THR A 70 36.83 7.25 16.69
N PRO A 71 37.28 6.20 17.41
CA PRO A 71 37.38 4.79 17.00
C PRO A 71 36.02 4.14 16.69
N GLU A 72 36.07 3.07 15.91
CA GLU A 72 34.89 2.38 15.38
C GLU A 72 34.11 1.62 16.46
N GLN A 73 32.81 1.83 16.53
CA GLN A 73 31.87 1.08 17.38
C GLN A 73 31.01 0.18 16.51
N GLN A 74 30.93 -1.12 16.81
CA GLN A 74 30.29 -2.13 15.96
C GLN A 74 28.82 -2.37 16.33
N PHE A 75 27.96 -2.52 15.31
CA PHE A 75 26.53 -2.80 15.45
C PHE A 75 26.08 -3.87 14.44
N ARG A 76 25.12 -4.71 14.85
CA ARG A 76 24.43 -5.66 13.97
C ARG A 76 23.11 -5.07 13.50
N VAL A 77 22.94 -4.87 12.20
CA VAL A 77 21.77 -4.17 11.65
C VAL A 77 21.09 -4.98 10.55
N ILE A 78 19.79 -4.74 10.37
CA ILE A 78 19.07 -5.19 9.18
C ILE A 78 19.41 -4.24 8.02
N LEU A 79 19.79 -4.80 6.88
CA LEU A 79 19.97 -4.07 5.63
C LEU A 79 18.64 -4.04 4.89
N ASP A 80 17.93 -2.92 4.97
CA ASP A 80 16.51 -2.87 4.68
C ASP A 80 16.19 -1.97 3.47
N THR A 81 15.73 -2.56 2.37
CA THR A 81 15.21 -1.81 1.21
C THR A 81 13.79 -1.26 1.42
N GLY A 82 13.09 -1.70 2.47
CA GLY A 82 11.80 -1.18 2.90
C GLY A 82 11.89 0.11 3.74
N SER A 83 13.08 0.56 4.16
CA SER A 83 13.25 1.79 4.92
C SER A 83 14.44 2.63 4.45
N ALA A 84 14.45 3.93 4.77
CA ALA A 84 15.47 4.87 4.27
C ALA A 84 16.44 5.39 5.35
N ASN A 85 15.99 5.49 6.61
CA ASN A 85 16.83 6.03 7.68
C ASN A 85 17.74 4.94 8.28
N LEU A 86 18.99 5.31 8.57
CA LEU A 86 19.86 4.55 9.48
C LEU A 86 19.59 4.99 10.92
N TRP A 87 19.45 4.03 11.83
CA TRP A 87 19.43 4.32 13.26
C TRP A 87 20.01 3.18 14.10
N VAL A 88 20.58 3.54 15.25
CA VAL A 88 21.11 2.63 16.27
C VAL A 88 20.74 3.11 17.67
N PRO A 89 20.76 2.24 18.70
CA PRO A 89 20.45 2.62 20.07
C PRO A 89 21.52 3.56 20.64
N ASP A 90 21.11 4.63 21.31
CA ASP A 90 22.01 5.55 22.03
C ASP A 90 22.41 5.01 23.40
N LYS A 91 23.50 5.50 24.00
CA LYS A 91 23.86 5.18 25.40
C LYS A 91 22.74 5.51 26.39
N THR A 92 21.91 6.51 26.11
CA THR A 92 20.73 6.89 26.91
C THR A 92 19.48 6.05 26.61
N CYS A 93 19.56 5.07 25.70
CA CYS A 93 18.45 4.18 25.36
C CYS A 93 17.94 3.46 26.61
N GLY A 94 16.66 3.71 26.91
CA GLY A 94 15.96 3.15 28.06
C GLY A 94 16.18 3.91 29.37
N GLN A 95 16.86 5.07 29.36
CA GLN A 95 17.05 5.92 30.55
C GLN A 95 16.08 7.12 30.58
N ASN A 96 15.66 7.62 29.41
CA ASN A 96 14.76 8.77 29.31
C ASN A 96 13.29 8.35 29.08
N LYS A 97 12.37 9.10 29.71
CA LYS A 97 10.91 9.00 29.52
C LYS A 97 10.40 9.84 28.34
N ASP A 98 11.18 9.92 27.27
CA ASP A 98 10.75 10.65 26.07
C ASP A 98 9.62 9.87 25.37
N GLY A 99 8.51 10.55 25.03
CA GLY A 99 7.34 9.95 24.36
C GLY A 99 6.16 9.56 25.26
N CYS A 100 6.25 9.77 26.58
CA CYS A 100 5.15 9.50 27.52
C CYS A 100 3.94 10.44 27.39
N ASP A 101 4.05 11.56 26.67
CA ASP A 101 2.97 12.55 26.49
C ASP A 101 2.00 12.21 25.33
N SER A 102 2.19 11.07 24.66
CA SER A 102 1.26 10.59 23.64
C SER A 102 -0.03 10.09 24.31
N GLY A 103 -1.20 10.58 23.88
CA GLY A 103 -2.52 10.28 24.48
C GLY A 103 -2.90 8.79 24.60
N LEU A 104 -2.17 7.91 23.91
CA LEU A 104 -2.28 6.45 23.99
C LEU A 104 -1.71 5.87 25.30
N CYS A 105 -0.72 6.53 25.91
CA CYS A 105 -0.11 6.12 27.18
C CYS A 105 -0.87 6.59 28.43
N SER A 106 -1.81 7.52 28.26
CA SER A 106 -2.50 8.21 29.36
C SER A 106 -3.99 7.84 29.48
N ILE A 107 -4.46 6.77 28.81
CA ILE A 107 -5.83 6.27 28.94
C ILE A 107 -5.98 5.57 30.31
N PRO A 108 -6.66 6.16 31.31
CA PRO A 108 -6.53 5.71 32.70
C PRO A 108 -7.45 4.52 33.06
N LEU A 109 -8.48 4.23 32.27
CA LEU A 109 -9.60 3.39 32.75
C LEU A 109 -9.53 1.90 32.37
N MET A 110 -8.80 1.52 31.31
CA MET A 110 -8.69 0.11 30.87
C MET A 110 -7.36 -0.56 31.22
N THR A 111 -6.24 0.15 31.10
CA THR A 111 -4.89 -0.42 31.25
C THR A 111 -4.45 -0.62 32.70
N GLN A 112 -5.03 0.11 33.66
CA GLN A 112 -4.58 0.08 35.06
C GLN A 112 -5.33 -0.92 35.96
N ILE A 113 -6.54 -1.36 35.60
CA ILE A 113 -7.39 -2.18 36.48
C ILE A 113 -7.56 -3.62 35.97
N LEU A 114 -7.53 -3.86 34.65
CA LEU A 114 -7.83 -5.18 34.09
C LEU A 114 -6.61 -5.90 33.47
N LEU A 115 -5.65 -5.19 32.85
CA LEU A 115 -4.54 -5.80 32.08
C LEU A 115 -3.22 -4.99 32.17
N PRO A 116 -2.49 -5.01 33.31
CA PRO A 116 -1.25 -4.24 33.48
C PRO A 116 -0.09 -4.68 32.56
N GLU A 117 -0.14 -5.90 32.02
CA GLU A 117 0.89 -6.44 31.11
C GLU A 117 0.82 -5.91 29.66
N LEU A 118 -0.25 -5.20 29.28
CA LEU A 118 -0.43 -4.68 27.91
C LEU A 118 0.13 -3.26 27.71
N CYS A 119 0.48 -2.58 28.80
CA CYS A 119 1.04 -1.22 28.77
C CYS A 119 2.30 -1.10 27.88
N PRO A 120 3.29 -2.02 27.94
CA PRO A 120 4.46 -1.97 27.06
C PRO A 120 4.10 -1.95 25.57
N TYR A 121 3.07 -2.71 25.17
CA TYR A 121 2.68 -2.88 23.77
C TYR A 121 1.84 -1.72 23.22
N LEU A 122 1.15 -0.98 24.07
CA LEU A 122 0.34 0.18 23.69
C LEU A 122 1.14 1.48 23.69
N CYS A 123 2.14 1.58 24.56
CA CYS A 123 3.00 2.75 24.67
C CYS A 123 4.16 2.72 23.66
N PRO A 124 4.49 3.86 23.01
CA PRO A 124 5.72 4.00 22.23
C PRO A 124 6.99 3.85 23.08
N ASN A 125 6.89 4.11 24.39
CA ASN A 125 7.98 3.94 25.35
C ASN A 125 7.49 3.11 26.57
N PRO A 126 7.99 1.87 26.76
CA PRO A 126 7.58 1.00 27.86
C PRO A 126 8.00 1.52 29.24
N ASN A 127 8.97 2.43 29.33
CA ASN A 127 9.41 3.05 30.59
C ASN A 127 8.37 4.02 31.20
N CYS A 128 7.32 4.35 30.45
CA CYS A 128 6.18 5.14 30.94
C CYS A 128 5.27 4.31 31.86
N CYS A 129 5.33 2.98 31.77
CA CYS A 129 4.45 2.05 32.48
C CYS A 129 5.00 1.73 33.87
N SER A 130 4.53 2.44 34.90
CA SER A 130 4.87 2.10 36.29
C SER A 130 4.10 0.86 36.74
N GLY A 131 4.79 -0.29 36.82
CA GLY A 131 4.30 -1.48 37.55
C GLY A 131 4.11 -2.79 36.80
N GLY A 132 4.71 -3.01 35.62
CA GLY A 132 4.68 -4.31 34.94
C GLY A 132 6.06 -4.66 34.35
N GLY A 133 6.60 -5.84 34.68
CA GLY A 133 7.94 -6.30 34.30
C GLY A 133 8.12 -6.61 32.81
N GLY A 134 7.95 -5.62 31.93
CA GLY A 134 8.39 -5.69 30.55
C GLY A 134 9.90 -5.46 30.47
N ALA A 135 10.63 -6.37 29.81
CA ALA A 135 12.05 -6.19 29.52
C ALA A 135 12.27 -4.88 28.75
N ASN A 136 13.22 -4.05 29.20
CA ASN A 136 13.56 -2.83 28.49
C ASN A 136 14.13 -3.22 27.11
N PRO A 137 13.57 -2.74 25.99
CA PRO A 137 14.00 -3.17 24.65
C PRO A 137 15.44 -2.77 24.32
N CYS A 138 16.04 -1.86 25.10
CA CYS A 138 17.45 -1.48 24.98
C CYS A 138 18.41 -2.42 25.72
N ASP A 139 17.92 -3.39 26.49
CA ASP A 139 18.75 -4.33 27.25
C ASP A 139 19.36 -5.39 26.32
N GLY A 140 20.66 -5.65 26.47
CA GLY A 140 21.40 -6.62 25.66
C GLY A 140 21.83 -6.14 24.26
N LYS A 141 21.52 -4.88 23.89
CA LYS A 141 21.93 -4.28 22.61
C LYS A 141 23.22 -3.47 22.71
N SER A 142 23.95 -3.38 21.60
CA SER A 142 25.08 -2.47 21.45
C SER A 142 24.57 -1.03 21.40
N LYS A 143 25.11 -0.15 22.26
CA LYS A 143 24.70 1.26 22.35
C LYS A 143 25.80 2.17 21.85
N PHE A 144 25.45 3.16 21.05
CA PHE A 144 26.37 4.17 20.54
C PHE A 144 26.72 5.18 21.62
N ASP A 145 28.02 5.38 21.85
CA ASP A 145 28.54 6.43 22.71
C ASP A 145 29.18 7.55 21.87
N SER A 146 28.51 8.69 21.84
CA SER A 146 29.00 9.89 21.16
C SER A 146 30.27 10.49 21.78
N ASP A 147 30.55 10.25 23.07
CA ASP A 147 31.75 10.81 23.74
C ASP A 147 33.03 10.08 23.32
N LEU A 148 32.92 8.84 22.85
CA LEU A 148 34.06 8.05 22.39
C LEU A 148 34.49 8.43 20.97
N SER A 149 33.60 8.98 20.15
CA SER A 149 33.88 9.27 18.73
C SER A 149 34.43 10.68 18.52
N LYS A 150 35.61 10.77 17.91
CA LYS A 150 36.26 12.04 17.53
C LYS A 150 35.63 12.69 16.29
N THR A 151 34.91 11.93 15.48
CA THR A 151 34.30 12.39 14.21
C THR A 151 32.82 12.74 14.36
N PHE A 152 32.28 12.63 15.57
CA PHE A 152 30.89 12.91 15.87
C PHE A 152 30.58 14.40 15.85
N VAL A 153 29.48 14.77 15.18
CA VAL A 153 28.90 16.11 15.15
C VAL A 153 27.46 16.02 15.63
N LYS A 154 27.12 16.85 16.63
CA LYS A 154 25.78 16.89 17.21
C LYS A 154 24.82 17.67 16.31
N ASP A 155 23.77 17.00 15.84
CA ASP A 155 22.65 17.62 15.10
C ASP A 155 21.52 17.98 16.08
N GLY A 156 21.03 17.00 16.85
CA GLY A 156 20.11 17.21 17.98
C GLY A 156 18.64 17.41 17.60
N ARG A 157 18.30 17.43 16.29
CA ARG A 157 16.91 17.36 15.82
C ARG A 157 16.24 16.08 16.33
N ARG A 158 15.00 16.17 16.81
CA ARG A 158 14.21 15.00 17.23
C ARG A 158 13.79 14.19 16.01
N TRP A 159 13.84 12.88 16.13
CA TRP A 159 13.47 11.95 15.06
C TRP A 159 12.57 10.85 15.64
N SER A 160 11.59 10.40 14.86
CA SER A 160 10.71 9.29 15.23
C SER A 160 10.25 8.58 13.97
N ILE A 161 10.37 7.26 13.93
CA ILE A 161 9.94 6.41 12.82
C ILE A 161 8.95 5.36 13.31
N GLN A 162 7.90 5.13 12.52
CA GLN A 162 6.86 4.16 12.79
C GLN A 162 6.91 3.03 11.75
N TYR A 163 7.09 1.81 12.23
CA TYR A 163 7.01 0.57 11.47
C TYR A 163 5.65 -0.11 11.70
N GLY A 164 5.27 -1.05 10.83
CA GLY A 164 4.05 -1.85 10.99
C GLY A 164 4.03 -2.69 12.30
N THR A 165 5.21 -2.99 12.84
CA THR A 165 5.41 -3.79 14.06
C THR A 165 5.78 -2.98 15.30
N GLY A 166 6.14 -1.70 15.17
CA GLY A 166 6.51 -0.83 16.29
C GLY A 166 7.09 0.51 15.88
N SER A 167 7.88 1.15 16.74
CA SER A 167 8.47 2.47 16.51
C SER A 167 9.87 2.59 17.12
N ALA A 168 10.65 3.53 16.61
CA ALA A 168 11.92 3.95 17.20
C ALA A 168 11.96 5.48 17.23
N ALA A 169 12.40 6.06 18.35
CA ALA A 169 12.43 7.51 18.54
C ALA A 169 13.69 7.96 19.27
N GLY A 170 14.11 9.19 19.02
CA GLY A 170 15.27 9.80 19.65
C GLY A 170 15.69 11.10 18.99
N PHE A 171 16.98 11.24 18.68
CA PHE A 171 17.53 12.43 18.04
C PHE A 171 18.53 12.08 16.94
N LEU A 172 18.76 12.99 16.00
CA LEU A 172 19.74 12.81 14.93
C LEU A 172 21.15 13.17 15.41
N GLY A 173 22.14 12.44 14.89
CA GLY A 173 23.57 12.75 14.98
C GLY A 173 24.25 12.54 13.64
N GLN A 174 25.45 13.08 13.50
CA GLN A 174 26.25 12.94 12.28
C GLN A 174 27.61 12.35 12.64
N ASP A 175 28.03 11.28 11.95
CA ASP A 175 29.34 10.67 12.16
C ASP A 175 29.78 9.87 10.90
N THR A 176 30.96 9.27 10.95
CA THR A 176 31.47 8.37 9.91
C THR A 176 30.86 6.98 10.08
N VAL A 177 30.12 6.52 9.08
CA VAL A 177 29.50 5.19 9.04
C VAL A 177 30.32 4.33 8.08
N ARG A 178 30.67 3.11 8.50
CA ARG A 178 31.35 2.13 7.65
C ARG A 178 30.50 0.88 7.53
N PHE A 179 30.32 0.42 6.30
CA PHE A 179 29.60 -0.81 6.04
C PHE A 179 30.61 -1.96 6.12
N GLY A 180 30.36 -2.94 7.01
CA GLY A 180 31.21 -4.12 7.21
C GLY A 180 31.87 -4.16 8.59
N SER A 181 32.47 -5.30 8.91
CA SER A 181 33.16 -5.51 10.20
C SER A 181 34.55 -4.86 10.23
N PRO A 182 35.05 -4.47 11.42
CA PRO A 182 36.44 -4.05 11.61
C PRO A 182 37.44 -4.96 10.88
N GLY A 183 38.37 -4.38 10.13
CA GLY A 183 39.43 -5.14 9.42
C GLY A 183 39.01 -5.82 8.11
N THR A 184 37.77 -5.63 7.64
CA THR A 184 37.32 -6.07 6.30
C THR A 184 37.40 -4.93 5.27
N ASN A 185 37.14 -5.20 3.99
CA ASN A 185 37.08 -4.18 2.94
C ASN A 185 35.81 -3.30 3.07
N GLN A 186 35.80 -2.42 4.06
CA GLN A 186 34.64 -1.59 4.42
C GLN A 186 34.41 -0.43 3.45
N LEU A 187 33.14 -0.13 3.16
CA LEU A 187 32.74 1.12 2.52
C LEU A 187 32.63 2.23 3.59
N VAL A 188 33.51 3.24 3.53
CA VAL A 188 33.61 4.31 4.53
C VAL A 188 32.88 5.56 4.06
N VAL A 189 31.79 5.95 4.73
CA VAL A 189 30.95 7.09 4.37
C VAL A 189 31.01 8.18 5.45
N PRO A 190 31.84 9.22 5.29
CA PRO A 190 32.05 10.26 6.30
C PRO A 190 30.87 11.24 6.37
N GLY A 191 30.57 11.76 7.57
CA GLY A 191 29.55 12.79 7.75
C GLY A 191 28.12 12.33 7.43
N THR A 192 27.83 11.06 7.69
CA THR A 192 26.51 10.45 7.52
C THR A 192 25.62 10.80 8.70
N VAL A 193 24.39 11.25 8.42
CA VAL A 193 23.39 11.53 9.44
C VAL A 193 22.62 10.26 9.77
N PHE A 194 22.48 9.93 11.05
CA PHE A 194 21.77 8.75 11.54
C PHE A 194 20.97 9.07 12.82
N GLY A 195 19.96 8.26 13.08
CA GLY A 195 19.16 8.32 14.30
C GLY A 195 19.85 7.66 15.48
N GLN A 196 19.98 8.38 16.59
CA GLN A 196 20.33 7.86 17.90
C GLN A 196 19.03 7.61 18.68
N ALA A 197 18.65 6.34 18.78
CA ALA A 197 17.38 5.96 19.39
C ALA A 197 17.48 5.94 20.92
N THR A 198 16.65 6.75 21.59
CA THR A 198 16.50 6.78 23.05
C THR A 198 15.38 5.87 23.53
N SER A 199 14.42 5.59 22.64
CA SER A 199 13.29 4.69 22.88
C SER A 199 13.11 3.74 21.70
N LEU A 200 12.88 2.47 22.01
CA LEU A 200 12.62 1.39 21.06
C LEU A 200 11.32 0.69 21.43
N ALA A 201 10.57 0.24 20.42
CA ALA A 201 9.36 -0.54 20.66
C ALA A 201 9.66 -1.93 21.27
N PRO A 202 8.68 -2.50 22.01
CA PRO A 202 8.86 -3.77 22.72
C PRO A 202 9.27 -4.96 21.85
N PHE A 203 8.89 -4.97 20.56
CA PHE A 203 9.22 -6.09 19.68
C PHE A 203 10.74 -6.25 19.47
N PHE A 204 11.51 -5.16 19.63
CA PHE A 204 12.97 -5.23 19.57
C PHE A 204 13.59 -5.90 20.81
N ALA A 205 12.84 -6.09 21.90
CA ALA A 205 13.34 -6.70 23.13
C ALA A 205 13.74 -8.16 22.88
N GLY A 206 14.96 -8.52 23.29
CA GLY A 206 15.50 -9.87 23.11
C GLY A 206 15.84 -10.23 21.65
N GLN A 207 15.66 -9.33 20.68
CA GLN A 207 16.12 -9.55 19.30
C GLN A 207 17.63 -9.25 19.17
N PRO A 208 18.36 -10.03 18.35
CA PRO A 208 19.81 -9.87 18.13
C PRO A 208 20.17 -8.63 17.28
N ILE A 209 19.16 -7.90 16.79
CA ILE A 209 19.30 -6.70 15.97
C ILE A 209 19.57 -5.50 16.87
N ASP A 210 20.65 -4.77 16.61
CA ASP A 210 20.92 -3.49 17.28
C ASP A 210 20.13 -2.34 16.62
N GLY A 211 20.04 -2.31 15.28
CA GLY A 211 19.35 -1.25 14.55
C GLY A 211 19.03 -1.59 13.09
N ILE A 212 18.65 -0.58 12.31
CA ILE A 212 18.27 -0.74 10.89
C ILE A 212 19.10 0.21 10.03
N LEU A 213 19.64 -0.29 8.93
CA LEU A 213 20.30 0.48 7.88
C LEU A 213 19.39 0.53 6.65
N GLY A 214 18.71 1.66 6.49
CA GLY A 214 17.84 1.90 5.34
C GLY A 214 18.59 2.06 4.02
N LEU A 215 18.10 1.39 2.98
CA LEU A 215 18.59 1.40 1.60
C LEU A 215 17.53 1.93 0.60
N ALA A 216 16.39 2.41 1.08
CA ALA A 216 15.37 3.06 0.26
C ALA A 216 15.74 4.53 -0.07
N PHE A 217 14.85 5.21 -0.81
CA PHE A 217 15.10 6.55 -1.30
C PHE A 217 14.86 7.64 -0.25
N LYS A 218 15.50 8.80 -0.44
CA LYS A 218 15.37 9.98 0.43
C LYS A 218 13.92 10.46 0.62
N SER A 219 13.01 10.20 -0.32
CA SER A 219 11.64 10.72 -0.24
C SER A 219 10.81 10.10 0.89
N ILE A 220 11.18 8.90 1.36
CA ILE A 220 10.54 8.24 2.50
C ILE A 220 11.39 8.34 3.77
N ALA A 221 12.54 9.03 3.69
CA ALA A 221 13.36 9.30 4.87
C ALA A 221 12.69 10.37 5.72
N VAL A 222 12.54 10.08 7.01
CA VAL A 222 12.08 11.07 8.00
C VAL A 222 13.02 12.27 7.98
N ASP A 223 12.45 13.47 8.01
CA ASP A 223 13.14 14.77 7.91
C ASP A 223 14.00 14.97 6.64
N GLY A 224 13.76 14.16 5.60
CA GLY A 224 14.51 14.23 4.34
C GLY A 224 16.01 13.99 4.52
N VAL A 225 16.40 13.15 5.48
CA VAL A 225 17.80 12.74 5.68
C VAL A 225 18.28 11.94 4.46
N THR A 226 19.49 12.21 3.98
CA THR A 226 20.08 11.43 2.88
C THR A 226 20.52 10.05 3.40
N PRO A 227 19.99 8.94 2.84
CA PRO A 227 20.40 7.58 3.23
C PRO A 227 21.89 7.34 3.02
N PRO A 228 22.54 6.51 3.86
CA PRO A 228 24.00 6.34 3.84
C PRO A 228 24.58 5.87 2.49
N PHE A 229 23.88 4.97 1.78
CA PHE A 229 24.35 4.50 0.47
C PHE A 229 24.22 5.58 -0.62
N LEU A 230 23.10 6.32 -0.65
CA LEU A 230 22.94 7.44 -1.60
C LEU A 230 24.01 8.51 -1.36
N LYS A 231 24.34 8.79 -0.11
CA LYS A 231 25.45 9.67 0.22
C LYS A 231 26.79 9.15 -0.29
N ALA A 232 27.05 7.84 -0.19
CA ALA A 232 28.27 7.24 -0.73
C ALA A 232 28.37 7.39 -2.26
N VAL A 233 27.24 7.34 -2.96
CA VAL A 233 27.15 7.61 -4.39
C VAL A 233 27.41 9.09 -4.70
N ASP A 234 26.78 10.00 -3.96
CA ASP A 234 26.97 11.45 -4.12
C ASP A 234 28.43 11.89 -3.86
N ASP A 235 29.08 11.24 -2.89
CA ASP A 235 30.50 11.48 -2.53
C ASP A 235 31.49 10.76 -3.48
N GLY A 236 31.01 9.98 -4.46
CA GLY A 236 31.84 9.29 -5.45
C GLY A 236 32.69 8.15 -4.87
N LEU A 237 32.20 7.49 -3.81
CA LEU A 237 32.94 6.44 -3.08
C LEU A 237 32.78 5.04 -3.66
N VAL A 238 31.86 4.85 -4.61
CA VAL A 238 31.57 3.57 -5.27
C VAL A 238 31.76 3.68 -6.78
N ASP A 239 32.19 2.60 -7.43
CA ASP A 239 32.46 2.59 -8.88
C ASP A 239 31.19 2.79 -9.71
N GLN A 240 30.08 2.19 -9.26
CA GLN A 240 28.77 2.29 -9.90
C GLN A 240 27.69 2.59 -8.84
N PRO A 241 26.62 3.34 -9.17
CA PRO A 241 25.54 3.67 -8.26
C PRO A 241 24.54 2.51 -8.09
N VAL A 242 25.05 1.30 -7.85
CA VAL A 242 24.27 0.06 -7.73
C VAL A 242 24.73 -0.76 -6.53
N PHE A 243 23.82 -1.55 -5.97
CA PHE A 243 24.16 -2.61 -5.03
C PHE A 243 23.45 -3.91 -5.44
N THR A 244 24.08 -5.04 -5.12
CA THR A 244 23.57 -6.37 -5.41
C THR A 244 23.34 -7.11 -4.09
N VAL A 245 22.22 -7.84 -4.00
CA VAL A 245 21.83 -8.59 -2.82
C VAL A 245 21.74 -10.06 -3.17
N PHE A 246 22.51 -10.89 -2.46
CA PHE A 246 22.43 -12.34 -2.51
C PHE A 246 22.09 -12.89 -1.13
N LEU A 247 21.01 -13.65 -1.03
CA LEU A 247 20.57 -14.33 0.20
C LEU A 247 20.58 -15.85 -0.05
N GLU A 248 21.33 -16.58 0.76
CA GLU A 248 21.51 -18.02 0.63
C GLU A 248 20.56 -18.79 1.55
N HIS A 249 19.94 -19.84 1.02
CA HIS A 249 19.11 -20.74 1.81
C HIS A 249 19.97 -21.79 2.52
N VAL A 250 20.38 -21.50 3.76
CA VAL A 250 21.27 -22.35 4.59
C VAL A 250 20.54 -23.26 5.59
N GLY A 251 19.25 -23.59 5.36
CA GLY A 251 18.50 -24.49 6.24
C GLY A 251 18.32 -23.96 7.67
N ASP A 252 18.47 -24.83 8.69
CA ASP A 252 18.31 -24.47 10.11
C ASP A 252 19.61 -24.03 10.82
N GLU A 253 20.72 -23.93 10.09
CA GLU A 253 22.02 -23.54 10.66
C GLU A 253 22.04 -22.09 11.16
N GLN A 254 22.73 -21.85 12.27
CA GLN A 254 22.75 -20.57 12.99
C GLN A 254 24.13 -19.91 12.97
N ASN A 255 24.15 -18.57 12.89
CA ASN A 255 25.39 -17.78 12.85
C ASN A 255 26.33 -18.17 11.71
N VAL A 256 25.78 -18.75 10.65
CA VAL A 256 26.49 -19.10 9.42
C VAL A 256 26.40 -17.95 8.41
N PRO A 257 27.37 -17.85 7.48
CA PRO A 257 27.25 -16.98 6.32
C PRO A 257 25.94 -17.28 5.59
N GLY A 258 25.04 -16.30 5.54
CA GLY A 258 23.69 -16.45 4.97
C GLY A 258 23.47 -15.63 3.71
N GLY A 259 24.48 -14.93 3.21
CA GLY A 259 24.36 -14.07 2.04
C GLY A 259 25.48 -13.05 1.92
N VAL A 260 25.42 -12.22 0.87
CA VAL A 260 26.38 -11.17 0.56
C VAL A 260 25.66 -9.95 0.00
N TYR A 261 26.01 -8.76 0.50
CA TYR A 261 25.72 -7.48 -0.14
C TYR A 261 26.97 -6.96 -0.84
N THR A 262 26.83 -6.63 -2.12
CA THR A 262 27.90 -6.02 -2.93
C THR A 262 27.52 -4.59 -3.26
N TYR A 263 28.28 -3.60 -2.78
CA TYR A 263 28.07 -2.19 -3.06
C TYR A 263 29.07 -1.71 -4.12
N GLY A 264 28.60 -0.93 -5.10
CA GLY A 264 29.44 -0.35 -6.13
C GLY A 264 29.62 -1.18 -7.39
N GLY A 265 28.95 -2.34 -7.49
CA GLY A 265 29.03 -3.22 -8.66
C GLY A 265 28.03 -4.36 -8.63
N ILE A 266 27.98 -5.09 -9.75
CA ILE A 266 27.18 -6.31 -9.92
C ILE A 266 27.98 -7.51 -9.38
N ASP A 267 27.35 -8.36 -8.56
CA ASP A 267 27.99 -9.57 -8.05
C ASP A 267 27.94 -10.71 -9.09
N GLU A 268 28.99 -10.86 -9.89
CA GLU A 268 29.10 -11.92 -10.91
C GLU A 268 29.40 -13.31 -10.31
N LYS A 269 29.76 -13.40 -9.01
CA LYS A 269 30.15 -14.66 -8.38
C LYS A 269 28.95 -15.40 -7.80
N ASN A 270 28.07 -14.68 -7.11
CA ASN A 270 26.92 -15.29 -6.42
C ASN A 270 25.60 -15.13 -7.19
N CYS A 271 25.49 -14.15 -8.09
CA CYS A 271 24.29 -13.95 -8.90
C CYS A 271 24.47 -14.52 -10.32
N GLY A 272 23.38 -15.03 -10.90
CA GLY A 272 23.35 -15.47 -12.29
C GLY A 272 23.20 -14.32 -13.29
N GLU A 273 22.99 -14.65 -14.57
CA GLU A 273 22.74 -13.64 -15.61
C GLU A 273 21.50 -12.78 -15.30
N VAL A 274 21.55 -11.50 -15.68
CA VAL A 274 20.44 -10.56 -15.47
C VAL A 274 19.26 -10.94 -16.35
N ILE A 275 18.15 -11.33 -15.71
CA ILE A 275 16.95 -11.83 -16.40
C ILE A 275 16.09 -10.68 -16.93
N ALA A 276 16.01 -9.55 -16.22
CA ALA A 276 15.19 -8.39 -16.61
C ALA A 276 15.60 -7.11 -15.88
N TYR A 277 15.23 -5.96 -16.47
CA TYR A 277 15.25 -4.64 -15.84
C TYR A 277 13.83 -4.08 -15.80
N GLU A 278 13.38 -3.63 -14.64
CA GLU A 278 12.06 -3.01 -14.47
C GLU A 278 12.20 -1.58 -13.94
N PRO A 279 11.58 -0.58 -14.57
CA PRO A 279 11.61 0.79 -14.08
C PRO A 279 10.78 0.93 -12.82
N LEU A 280 11.30 1.70 -11.85
CA LEU A 280 10.56 2.04 -10.64
C LEU A 280 9.38 2.94 -10.97
N SER A 281 8.24 2.70 -10.33
CA SER A 281 7.02 3.51 -10.51
C SER A 281 7.07 4.84 -9.76
N ALA A 282 7.79 4.86 -8.64
CA ALA A 282 8.03 6.03 -7.79
C ALA A 282 9.36 5.88 -7.06
N THR A 283 10.06 6.99 -6.80
CA THR A 283 11.30 7.02 -6.03
C THR A 283 11.01 7.07 -4.52
N THR A 284 10.13 6.19 -4.03
CA THR A 284 9.73 6.09 -2.61
C THR A 284 10.34 4.85 -1.98
N TYR A 285 9.62 3.74 -2.00
CA TYR A 285 10.17 2.40 -1.78
C TYR A 285 10.80 1.90 -3.08
N TRP A 286 11.46 0.73 -3.06
CA TRP A 286 11.83 -0.01 -4.28
C TRP A 286 10.57 -0.58 -4.96
N GLN A 287 9.70 0.33 -5.41
CA GLN A 287 8.36 0.07 -5.90
C GLN A 287 8.36 0.03 -7.43
N PHE A 288 7.79 -1.03 -7.99
CA PHE A 288 7.66 -1.21 -9.44
C PHE A 288 6.30 -1.82 -9.81
N LYS A 289 5.92 -1.66 -11.07
CA LYS A 289 4.67 -2.20 -11.60
C LYS A 289 4.89 -3.63 -12.09
N MET A 290 4.26 -4.59 -11.42
CA MET A 290 4.32 -6.00 -11.82
C MET A 290 3.42 -6.25 -13.04
N LYS A 291 3.93 -7.04 -14.01
CA LYS A 291 3.21 -7.43 -15.24
C LYS A 291 2.18 -8.54 -15.01
N GLY A 292 2.42 -9.39 -14.02
CA GLY A 292 1.54 -10.51 -13.65
C GLY A 292 2.27 -11.49 -12.74
N VAL A 293 1.51 -12.45 -12.19
CA VAL A 293 2.02 -13.50 -11.33
C VAL A 293 1.77 -14.85 -11.97
N LYS A 294 2.79 -15.71 -11.99
CA LYS A 294 2.70 -17.08 -12.50
C LYS A 294 3.33 -18.05 -11.51
N SER A 295 2.63 -19.14 -11.21
CA SER A 295 3.17 -20.27 -10.43
C SER A 295 2.63 -21.57 -10.99
N GLY A 296 3.52 -22.40 -11.53
CA GLY A 296 3.14 -23.63 -12.24
C GLY A 296 2.15 -23.35 -13.39
N THR A 297 0.94 -23.89 -13.29
CA THR A 297 -0.17 -23.70 -14.25
C THR A 297 -1.04 -22.48 -13.97
N TYR A 298 -0.91 -21.84 -12.80
CA TYR A 298 -1.62 -20.59 -12.50
C TYR A 298 -0.89 -19.41 -13.11
N SER A 299 -1.64 -18.56 -13.80
CA SER A 299 -1.14 -17.33 -14.41
C SER A 299 -2.22 -16.28 -14.31
N GLN A 300 -1.88 -15.12 -13.74
CA GLN A 300 -2.75 -13.96 -13.68
C GLN A 300 -2.00 -12.73 -14.19
N GLN A 301 -2.56 -12.07 -15.21
CA GLN A 301 -1.95 -10.92 -15.88
C GLN A 301 -2.47 -9.57 -15.35
N LYS A 302 -3.10 -9.56 -14.17
CA LYS A 302 -3.49 -8.30 -13.54
C LYS A 302 -2.22 -7.58 -13.06
N THR A 303 -2.18 -6.26 -13.24
CA THR A 303 -1.02 -5.46 -12.82
C THR A 303 -1.25 -4.91 -11.43
N TRP A 304 -0.24 -4.99 -10.57
CA TRP A 304 -0.24 -4.40 -9.24
C TRP A 304 1.04 -3.61 -9.00
N GLN A 305 0.97 -2.70 -8.03
CA GLN A 305 2.15 -2.09 -7.45
C GLN A 305 2.76 -3.07 -6.45
N VAL A 306 4.06 -3.32 -6.57
CA VAL A 306 4.79 -4.20 -5.66
C VAL A 306 6.04 -3.50 -5.14
N ILE A 307 6.46 -3.86 -3.94
CA ILE A 307 7.64 -3.34 -3.28
C ILE A 307 8.61 -4.50 -3.08
N SER A 308 9.88 -4.29 -3.43
CA SER A 308 10.95 -5.23 -3.07
C SER A 308 11.53 -4.84 -1.72
N ASP A 309 11.26 -5.69 -0.72
CA ASP A 309 11.68 -5.50 0.67
C ASP A 309 12.62 -6.65 1.09
N THR A 310 13.84 -6.31 1.50
CA THR A 310 14.84 -7.25 2.05
C THR A 310 14.75 -7.38 3.58
N GLY A 311 14.05 -6.48 4.26
CA GLY A 311 13.88 -6.48 5.71
C GLY A 311 12.83 -7.46 6.21
N THR A 312 11.93 -7.93 5.33
CA THR A 312 10.85 -8.85 5.68
C THR A 312 10.95 -10.17 4.93
N SER A 313 10.85 -11.31 5.65
CA SER A 313 10.99 -12.65 5.08
C SER A 313 9.71 -13.23 4.44
N LEU A 314 8.69 -12.40 4.17
CA LEU A 314 7.39 -12.84 3.67
C LEU A 314 7.06 -12.26 2.30
N ILE A 315 6.34 -13.04 1.48
CA ILE A 315 5.68 -12.53 0.27
C ILE A 315 4.23 -12.25 0.62
N ALA A 316 3.84 -10.97 0.61
CA ALA A 316 2.45 -10.56 0.80
C ALA A 316 1.72 -10.52 -0.54
N ALA A 317 0.53 -11.11 -0.60
CA ALA A 317 -0.35 -11.04 -1.75
C ALA A 317 -1.82 -11.12 -1.29
N PRO A 318 -2.77 -10.55 -2.07
CA PRO A 318 -4.19 -10.70 -1.77
C PRO A 318 -4.56 -12.17 -1.58
N LEU A 319 -5.41 -12.45 -0.58
CA LEU A 319 -5.72 -13.81 -0.14
C LEU A 319 -6.08 -14.77 -1.30
N ALA A 320 -6.87 -14.32 -2.28
CA ALA A 320 -7.26 -15.15 -3.43
C ALA A 320 -6.07 -15.55 -4.32
N VAL A 321 -5.11 -14.65 -4.52
CA VAL A 321 -3.89 -14.89 -5.30
C VAL A 321 -2.95 -15.80 -4.52
N ALA A 322 -2.76 -15.52 -3.23
CA ALA A 322 -1.94 -16.34 -2.34
C ALA A 322 -2.45 -17.78 -2.26
N GLN A 323 -3.77 -17.99 -2.07
CA GLN A 323 -4.39 -19.31 -2.06
C GLN A 323 -4.26 -20.04 -3.41
N SER A 324 -4.40 -19.31 -4.52
CA SER A 324 -4.26 -19.90 -5.87
C SER A 324 -2.83 -20.35 -6.14
N ILE A 325 -1.83 -19.54 -5.77
CA ILE A 325 -0.41 -19.89 -5.84
C ILE A 325 -0.13 -21.10 -4.95
N ALA A 326 -0.58 -21.08 -3.69
CA ALA A 326 -0.39 -22.18 -2.74
C ALA A 326 -0.99 -23.49 -3.25
N SER A 327 -2.23 -23.46 -3.75
CA SER A 327 -2.91 -24.65 -4.27
C SER A 327 -2.22 -25.25 -5.51
N LYS A 328 -1.67 -24.41 -6.41
CA LYS A 328 -0.94 -24.87 -7.61
C LYS A 328 0.51 -25.24 -7.34
N ALA A 329 1.13 -24.66 -6.34
CA ALA A 329 2.42 -25.10 -5.80
C ALA A 329 2.32 -26.48 -5.10
N GLY A 330 1.14 -27.10 -5.07
CA GLY A 330 0.91 -28.40 -4.45
C GLY A 330 0.61 -28.32 -2.96
N GLY A 331 0.40 -27.11 -2.41
CA GLY A 331 0.00 -26.91 -1.03
C GLY A 331 -1.41 -27.44 -0.78
N LYS A 332 -1.52 -28.56 -0.07
CA LYS A 332 -2.77 -29.21 0.35
C LYS A 332 -2.70 -29.82 1.76
N PHE A 333 -3.59 -29.44 2.67
CA PHE A 333 -3.49 -29.69 4.12
C PHE A 333 -3.12 -31.12 4.62
N GLY A 334 -2.25 -31.23 5.64
CA GLY A 334 -1.62 -32.42 6.23
C GLY A 334 -1.54 -32.39 7.76
N PHE A 335 -2.62 -31.97 8.42
CA PHE A 335 -2.70 -31.71 9.86
C PHE A 335 -2.18 -32.85 10.76
N ILE A 336 -2.43 -34.11 10.38
CA ILE A 336 -2.11 -35.30 11.18
C ILE A 336 -0.60 -35.53 11.29
N HIS A 337 0.19 -35.22 10.27
CA HIS A 337 1.64 -35.47 10.31
C HIS A 337 2.35 -34.41 11.15
N GLU A 338 1.92 -33.14 11.03
CA GLU A 338 2.43 -32.08 11.89
C GLU A 338 2.07 -32.32 13.36
N SER A 339 0.85 -32.76 13.68
CA SER A 339 0.49 -33.08 15.06
C SER A 339 1.26 -34.28 15.60
N ILE A 340 1.55 -35.31 14.80
CA ILE A 340 2.43 -36.43 15.21
C ILE A 340 3.86 -35.94 15.47
N ARG A 341 4.41 -35.06 14.62
CA ARG A 341 5.73 -34.48 14.88
C ARG A 341 5.74 -33.67 16.17
N GLN A 342 4.76 -32.79 16.38
CA GLN A 342 4.70 -31.98 17.59
C GLN A 342 4.59 -32.85 18.86
N LEU A 343 3.85 -33.97 18.79
CA LEU A 343 3.83 -34.96 19.86
C LEU A 343 5.22 -35.54 20.13
N MET A 344 5.94 -35.94 19.08
CA MET A 344 7.25 -36.57 19.21
C MET A 344 8.31 -35.60 19.74
N LEU A 345 8.36 -34.39 19.20
CA LEU A 345 9.30 -33.35 19.62
C LEU A 345 9.10 -32.97 21.10
N ARG A 346 7.85 -32.75 21.52
CA ARG A 346 7.56 -32.34 22.91
C ARG A 346 7.81 -33.46 23.92
N LYS A 347 7.50 -34.71 23.56
CA LYS A 347 7.55 -35.83 24.51
C LYS A 347 8.88 -36.57 24.53
N TYR A 348 9.56 -36.67 23.39
CA TYR A 348 10.75 -37.51 23.23
C TYR A 348 11.96 -36.77 22.64
N GLY A 349 11.81 -35.51 22.23
CA GLY A 349 12.90 -34.69 21.69
C GLY A 349 13.20 -34.96 20.20
N ASP A 350 14.10 -34.14 19.64
CA ASP A 350 14.42 -34.13 18.21
C ASP A 350 15.27 -35.33 17.77
N GLU A 351 16.16 -35.82 18.64
CA GLU A 351 17.03 -36.97 18.34
C GLU A 351 16.23 -38.24 18.00
N LEU A 352 15.22 -38.57 18.81
CA LEU A 352 14.36 -39.73 18.56
C LEU A 352 13.50 -39.55 17.30
N TRP A 353 13.10 -38.31 17.00
CA TRP A 353 12.32 -38.00 15.81
C TRP A 353 13.14 -38.24 14.52
N GLN A 354 14.41 -37.84 14.51
CA GLN A 354 15.32 -38.09 13.38
C GLN A 354 15.52 -39.60 13.11
N GLU A 355 15.59 -40.42 14.16
CA GLU A 355 15.63 -41.88 14.02
C GLU A 355 14.33 -42.46 13.45
N VAL A 356 13.17 -41.91 13.85
CA VAL A 356 11.87 -42.27 13.30
C VAL A 356 11.81 -41.99 11.80
N LEU A 357 12.31 -40.83 11.35
CA LEU A 357 12.32 -40.44 9.93
C LEU A 357 13.23 -41.33 9.10
N THR A 358 14.44 -41.60 9.60
CA THR A 358 15.40 -42.49 8.96
C THR A 358 14.82 -43.89 8.74
N ARG A 359 14.05 -44.38 9.72
CA ARG A 359 13.42 -45.72 9.67
C ARG A 359 12.18 -45.77 8.78
N SER A 360 11.38 -44.71 8.79
CA SER A 360 10.16 -44.62 7.98
C SER A 360 10.43 -44.27 6.52
N GLY A 361 11.66 -43.88 6.17
CA GLY A 361 12.08 -43.60 4.79
C GLY A 361 11.67 -42.22 4.29
N PHE A 362 11.32 -41.30 5.19
CA PHE A 362 11.02 -39.92 4.86
C PHE A 362 12.30 -39.08 4.76
N GLU A 363 12.42 -38.25 3.73
CA GLU A 363 13.49 -37.24 3.64
C GLU A 363 13.24 -36.11 4.64
N ASN A 364 14.30 -35.68 5.34
CA ASN A 364 14.24 -34.63 6.36
C ASN A 364 13.59 -33.34 5.83
N GLY A 365 12.49 -32.91 6.45
CA GLY A 365 11.77 -31.67 6.15
C GLY A 365 10.57 -31.83 5.21
N LYS A 366 10.39 -32.97 4.52
CA LYS A 366 9.21 -33.21 3.65
C LYS A 366 7.98 -33.68 4.42
N GLU A 367 8.14 -34.15 5.65
CA GLU A 367 7.10 -34.67 6.53
C GLU A 367 6.31 -33.58 7.29
N ASN A 368 6.79 -32.33 7.26
CA ASN A 368 6.25 -31.19 8.02
C ASN A 368 5.46 -30.21 7.17
N ILE A 369 5.16 -30.61 5.95
CA ILE A 369 4.35 -29.78 5.07
C ILE A 369 2.92 -29.93 5.59
N VAL A 370 2.50 -28.97 6.42
CA VAL A 370 1.11 -28.78 6.88
C VAL A 370 0.17 -28.68 5.69
N ASN A 371 0.70 -28.44 4.50
CA ASN A 371 0.04 -28.46 3.21
C ASN A 371 0.51 -29.65 2.31
N HIS A 372 0.65 -30.88 2.84
CA HIS A 372 0.72 -32.10 2.03
C HIS A 372 -0.23 -33.23 2.49
N TYR A 373 -0.95 -33.89 1.56
CA TYR A 373 -1.72 -35.11 1.84
C TYR A 373 -0.82 -36.34 1.71
N TYR A 374 -0.54 -36.99 2.83
CA TYR A 374 0.20 -38.24 2.87
C TYR A 374 -0.74 -39.43 2.62
N SER A 375 -0.20 -40.51 2.06
CA SER A 375 -0.98 -41.74 1.91
C SER A 375 -1.20 -42.40 3.27
N ASP A 376 -2.29 -43.17 3.40
CA ASP A 376 -2.57 -43.90 4.63
C ASP A 376 -1.41 -44.88 4.95
N SER A 377 -0.79 -45.47 3.92
CA SER A 377 0.40 -46.33 4.04
C SER A 377 1.56 -45.62 4.72
N ASP A 378 1.85 -44.38 4.32
CA ASP A 378 2.95 -43.60 4.88
C ASP A 378 2.69 -43.24 6.34
N THR A 379 1.42 -42.93 6.66
CA THR A 379 0.98 -42.65 8.04
C THR A 379 1.17 -43.88 8.94
N TYR A 380 0.81 -45.07 8.45
CA TYR A 380 1.00 -46.32 9.21
C TYR A 380 2.48 -46.66 9.38
N LEU A 381 3.32 -46.46 8.35
CA LEU A 381 4.77 -46.66 8.41
C LEU A 381 5.45 -45.74 9.43
N LEU A 382 5.01 -44.48 9.49
CA LEU A 382 5.48 -43.51 10.47
C LEU A 382 5.16 -43.96 11.90
N VAL A 383 3.91 -44.32 12.16
CA VAL A 383 3.47 -44.79 13.49
C VAL A 383 4.11 -46.12 13.86
N ASP A 384 4.37 -47.00 12.90
CA ASP A 384 5.13 -48.24 13.12
C ASP A 384 6.56 -47.99 13.59
N SER A 385 7.20 -47.00 12.98
CA SER A 385 8.55 -46.59 13.31
C SER A 385 8.58 -46.03 14.74
N VAL A 386 7.60 -45.19 15.10
CA VAL A 386 7.41 -44.70 16.47
C VAL A 386 7.17 -45.84 17.46
N ALA A 387 6.26 -46.76 17.16
CA ALA A 387 5.92 -47.89 18.04
C ALA A 387 7.14 -48.78 18.33
N THR A 388 7.94 -49.05 17.30
CA THR A 388 9.14 -49.88 17.44
C THR A 388 10.21 -49.20 18.31
N LEU A 389 10.46 -47.90 18.09
CA LEU A 389 11.48 -47.14 18.82
C LEU A 389 11.08 -46.87 20.28
N THR A 390 9.79 -46.58 20.52
CA THR A 390 9.24 -46.31 21.86
C THR A 390 8.92 -47.57 22.67
N LYS A 391 9.03 -48.77 22.07
CA LYS A 391 8.64 -50.07 22.67
C LYS A 391 7.17 -50.12 23.11
N MET A 392 6.30 -49.40 22.41
CA MET A 392 4.86 -49.35 22.66
C MET A 392 4.11 -50.13 21.57
N THR A 393 2.91 -50.59 21.85
CA THR A 393 2.07 -51.18 20.80
C THR A 393 1.50 -50.07 19.91
N ARG A 394 1.19 -50.38 18.63
CA ARG A 394 0.54 -49.42 17.70
C ARG A 394 -0.71 -48.78 18.31
N GLU A 395 -1.49 -49.55 19.06
CA GLU A 395 -2.72 -49.11 19.71
C GLU A 395 -2.44 -48.07 20.79
N GLN A 396 -1.39 -48.28 21.61
CA GLN A 396 -0.99 -47.31 22.63
C GLN A 396 -0.45 -46.02 22.03
N VAL A 397 0.26 -46.09 20.90
CA VAL A 397 0.74 -44.89 20.18
C VAL A 397 -0.44 -44.09 19.62
N TRP A 398 -1.43 -44.75 19.02
CA TRP A 398 -2.63 -44.09 18.51
C TRP A 398 -3.50 -43.48 19.63
N GLU A 399 -3.61 -44.15 20.77
CA GLU A 399 -4.31 -43.64 21.94
C GLU A 399 -3.60 -42.40 22.53
N MET A 400 -2.27 -42.44 22.60
CA MET A 400 -1.46 -41.29 23.01
C MET A 400 -1.62 -40.11 22.04
N TYR A 401 -1.59 -40.39 20.75
CA TYR A 401 -1.83 -39.39 19.71
C TYR A 401 -3.23 -38.76 19.84
N GLY A 402 -4.26 -39.56 20.09
CA GLY A 402 -5.62 -39.05 20.31
C GLY A 402 -5.73 -38.08 21.48
N CYS A 403 -5.05 -38.35 22.60
CA CYS A 403 -5.01 -37.41 23.74
C CYS A 403 -4.31 -36.10 23.36
N PHE A 404 -3.15 -36.19 22.70
CA PHE A 404 -2.40 -35.00 22.28
C PHE A 404 -3.12 -34.19 21.20
N LEU A 405 -3.89 -34.84 20.33
CA LEU A 405 -4.62 -34.16 19.26
C LEU A 405 -5.57 -33.09 19.80
N ILE A 406 -6.27 -33.38 20.90
CA ILE A 406 -7.19 -32.42 21.54
C ILE A 406 -6.43 -31.30 22.25
N GLU A 407 -5.30 -31.62 22.89
CA GLU A 407 -4.41 -30.62 23.46
C GLU A 407 -3.96 -29.63 22.38
N TYR A 408 -3.45 -30.17 21.27
CA TYR A 408 -2.90 -29.41 20.16
C TYR A 408 -3.98 -28.59 19.43
N THR A 409 -5.17 -29.14 19.18
CA THR A 409 -6.25 -28.38 18.53
C THR A 409 -6.74 -27.22 19.39
N MET A 410 -6.83 -27.41 20.71
CA MET A 410 -7.18 -26.33 21.63
C MET A 410 -6.08 -25.26 21.68
N GLU A 411 -4.81 -25.64 21.63
CA GLU A 411 -3.69 -24.67 21.53
C GLU A 411 -3.70 -23.85 20.24
N ILE A 412 -4.16 -24.43 19.13
CA ILE A 412 -4.27 -23.74 17.83
C ILE A 412 -5.43 -22.72 17.81
N GLY A 413 -6.29 -22.70 18.84
CA GLY A 413 -7.40 -21.75 18.97
C GLY A 413 -8.77 -22.30 18.58
N TRP A 414 -8.94 -23.64 18.57
CA TRP A 414 -10.25 -24.29 18.42
C TRP A 414 -10.96 -24.54 19.76
N ASP A 415 -10.44 -23.99 20.85
CA ASP A 415 -10.91 -24.27 22.21
C ASP A 415 -12.36 -23.81 22.44
N GLU A 416 -12.71 -22.59 22.00
CA GLU A 416 -14.06 -22.05 22.12
C GLU A 416 -15.07 -22.91 21.37
N LEU A 417 -14.73 -23.34 20.14
CA LEU A 417 -15.63 -24.18 19.33
C LEU A 417 -15.88 -25.52 20.01
N VAL A 418 -14.81 -26.22 20.43
CA VAL A 418 -14.91 -27.55 21.08
C VAL A 418 -15.72 -27.46 22.39
N ARG A 419 -15.55 -26.37 23.16
CA ARG A 419 -16.31 -26.14 24.41
C ARG A 419 -17.77 -25.76 24.14
N SER A 420 -18.07 -25.10 23.02
CA SER A 420 -19.43 -24.66 22.67
C SER A 420 -20.32 -25.75 22.05
N MET A 421 -19.76 -26.89 21.65
CA MET A 421 -20.52 -27.92 20.91
C MET A 421 -21.67 -28.54 21.71
N SER A 422 -21.49 -28.75 23.01
CA SER A 422 -22.52 -29.33 23.88
C SER A 422 -22.16 -29.14 25.35
N PRO A 423 -23.16 -28.95 26.25
CA PRO A 423 -22.94 -28.96 27.69
C PRO A 423 -22.72 -30.37 28.27
N ASN A 424 -23.04 -31.44 27.52
CA ASN A 424 -22.89 -32.83 27.96
C ASN A 424 -22.10 -33.68 26.94
N LEU A 425 -21.50 -34.77 27.43
CA LEU A 425 -20.67 -35.66 26.60
C LEU A 425 -21.48 -36.35 25.49
N LYS A 426 -22.72 -36.77 25.78
CA LYS A 426 -23.60 -37.39 24.79
C LYS A 426 -23.89 -36.44 23.63
N GLY A 427 -24.31 -35.21 23.91
CA GLY A 427 -24.55 -34.21 22.88
C GLY A 427 -23.28 -33.80 22.13
N PHE A 428 -22.11 -33.87 22.79
CA PHE A 428 -20.83 -33.68 22.10
C PHE A 428 -20.60 -34.78 21.06
N LEU A 429 -20.79 -36.05 21.44
CA LEU A 429 -20.66 -37.22 20.56
C LEU A 429 -21.65 -37.18 19.39
N ASP A 430 -22.90 -36.78 19.64
CA ASP A 430 -23.94 -36.65 18.61
C ASP A 430 -23.62 -35.53 17.61
N ASN A 431 -22.91 -34.47 18.03
CA ASN A 431 -22.54 -33.33 17.18
C ASN A 431 -21.18 -33.47 16.46
N LEU A 432 -20.42 -34.55 16.70
CA LEU A 432 -19.10 -34.74 16.08
C LEU A 432 -19.15 -34.81 14.55
N ASP A 433 -20.17 -35.47 13.99
CA ASP A 433 -20.35 -35.57 12.54
C ASP A 433 -20.58 -34.19 11.91
N SER A 434 -21.35 -33.33 12.59
CA SER A 434 -21.60 -31.95 12.19
C SER A 434 -20.33 -31.10 12.22
N LEU A 435 -19.46 -31.29 13.23
CA LEU A 435 -18.16 -30.63 13.30
C LEU A 435 -17.25 -31.07 12.16
N HIS A 436 -17.15 -32.38 11.90
CA HIS A 436 -16.33 -32.89 10.80
C HIS A 436 -16.80 -32.36 9.45
N TYR A 437 -18.11 -32.25 9.24
CA TYR A 437 -18.68 -31.61 8.07
C TYR A 437 -18.30 -30.13 7.97
N PHE A 438 -18.40 -29.37 9.06
CA PHE A 438 -18.03 -27.95 9.12
C PHE A 438 -16.54 -27.75 8.77
N ILE A 439 -15.67 -28.55 9.37
CA ILE A 439 -14.22 -28.54 9.12
C ILE A 439 -13.95 -28.82 7.64
N ASP A 440 -14.60 -29.81 7.06
CA ASP A 440 -14.41 -30.18 5.66
C ASP A 440 -14.91 -29.11 4.68
N HIS A 441 -16.15 -28.65 4.83
CA HIS A 441 -16.82 -27.83 3.80
C HIS A 441 -16.63 -26.32 3.98
N VAL A 442 -16.48 -25.85 5.22
CA VAL A 442 -16.40 -24.41 5.52
C VAL A 442 -14.95 -23.98 5.70
N VAL A 443 -14.19 -24.73 6.50
CA VAL A 443 -12.86 -24.30 6.92
C VAL A 443 -11.78 -24.68 5.90
N TYR A 444 -11.75 -25.95 5.47
CA TYR A 444 -10.68 -26.41 4.58
C TYR A 444 -11.11 -26.60 3.12
N LYS A 445 -12.42 -26.72 2.82
CA LYS A 445 -12.98 -27.03 1.48
C LYS A 445 -12.28 -28.22 0.81
N ALA A 446 -12.00 -29.27 1.58
CA ALA A 446 -10.95 -30.21 1.23
C ALA A 446 -11.39 -31.68 1.09
N ASN A 447 -12.63 -32.02 0.72
CA ASN A 447 -13.08 -33.42 0.52
C ASN A 447 -12.53 -34.40 1.58
N LEU A 448 -12.42 -33.94 2.83
CA LEU A 448 -11.92 -34.69 3.97
C LEU A 448 -12.91 -35.79 4.28
N ARG A 449 -12.44 -37.04 4.25
CA ARG A 449 -13.25 -38.20 4.62
C ARG A 449 -13.27 -38.34 6.14
N GLY A 450 -14.19 -37.64 6.79
CA GLY A 450 -14.42 -37.77 8.23
C GLY A 450 -14.99 -39.14 8.62
N PRO A 451 -14.68 -39.65 9.82
CA PRO A 451 -15.41 -40.78 10.40
C PRO A 451 -16.82 -40.36 10.83
N SER A 452 -17.70 -41.35 11.05
CA SER A 452 -19.05 -41.11 11.59
C SER A 452 -19.21 -41.73 12.97
N PHE A 453 -19.94 -41.02 13.83
CA PHE A 453 -20.18 -41.37 15.23
C PHE A 453 -21.67 -41.49 15.51
N ARG A 454 -22.05 -42.48 16.31
CA ARG A 454 -23.41 -42.60 16.87
C ARG A 454 -23.34 -43.03 18.32
N CYS A 455 -24.01 -42.29 19.20
CA CYS A 455 -24.07 -42.60 20.62
C CYS A 455 -25.44 -43.19 20.99
N GLU A 456 -25.45 -44.30 21.71
CA GLU A 456 -26.63 -44.89 22.34
C GLU A 456 -26.48 -44.86 23.86
N GLU A 457 -27.57 -44.61 24.57
CA GLU A 457 -27.58 -44.60 26.03
C GLU A 457 -28.23 -45.89 26.53
N ASN A 458 -27.48 -46.68 27.29
CA ASN A 458 -27.99 -47.93 27.85
C ASN A 458 -28.86 -47.64 29.08
N PRO A 459 -29.81 -48.52 29.42
CA PRO A 459 -30.65 -48.39 30.61
C PRO A 459 -29.86 -48.24 31.92
N ASP A 460 -28.63 -48.74 31.95
CA ASP A 460 -27.72 -48.72 33.11
C ASP A 460 -26.95 -47.38 33.23
N GLY A 461 -27.21 -46.40 32.36
CA GLY A 461 -26.55 -45.08 32.34
C GLY A 461 -25.18 -45.06 31.66
N SER A 462 -24.71 -46.19 31.11
CA SER A 462 -23.50 -46.25 30.28
C SER A 462 -23.81 -45.82 28.84
N LEU A 463 -22.85 -45.17 28.18
CA LEU A 463 -22.95 -44.80 26.77
C LEU A 463 -22.25 -45.84 25.90
N THR A 464 -22.93 -46.27 24.83
CA THR A 464 -22.39 -47.12 23.77
C THR A 464 -22.12 -46.26 22.54
N LEU A 465 -20.85 -46.08 22.19
CA LEU A 465 -20.43 -45.35 21.00
C LEU A 465 -20.17 -46.31 19.83
N HIS A 466 -20.85 -46.05 18.73
CA HIS A 466 -20.67 -46.67 17.44
C HIS A 466 -19.75 -45.78 16.60
N TYR A 467 -18.57 -46.30 16.29
CA TYR A 467 -17.60 -45.62 15.43
C TYR A 467 -17.53 -46.31 14.07
N PHE A 468 -17.78 -45.55 13.00
CA PHE A 468 -17.72 -46.01 11.61
C PHE A 468 -16.57 -45.32 10.87
N THR A 469 -15.69 -46.11 10.28
CA THR A 469 -14.55 -45.60 9.51
C THR A 469 -14.29 -46.45 8.27
N GLY A 470 -13.87 -45.79 7.18
CA GLY A 470 -13.34 -46.46 5.99
C GLY A 470 -11.85 -46.82 6.08
N ARG A 471 -11.20 -46.46 7.21
CA ARG A 471 -9.77 -46.70 7.46
C ARG A 471 -9.61 -47.68 8.62
N PRO A 472 -9.14 -48.91 8.38
CA PRO A 472 -9.04 -49.92 9.42
C PRO A 472 -7.94 -49.61 10.43
N GLY A 473 -8.19 -49.82 11.72
CA GLY A 473 -7.17 -49.76 12.78
C GLY A 473 -6.96 -48.39 13.46
N LEU A 474 -7.79 -47.37 13.13
CA LEU A 474 -7.70 -46.03 13.74
C LEU A 474 -8.61 -45.82 14.97
N TYR A 475 -9.38 -46.83 15.38
CA TYR A 475 -10.26 -46.75 16.54
C TYR A 475 -9.58 -46.35 17.87
N PRO A 476 -8.27 -46.61 18.15
CA PRO A 476 -7.65 -46.16 19.41
C PRO A 476 -7.51 -44.65 19.50
N ILE A 477 -7.49 -43.93 18.37
CA ILE A 477 -7.44 -42.45 18.35
C ILE A 477 -8.69 -41.90 19.05
N VAL A 478 -9.86 -42.44 18.72
CA VAL A 478 -11.15 -42.05 19.32
C VAL A 478 -11.13 -42.24 20.83
N LYS A 479 -10.55 -43.36 21.30
CA LYS A 479 -10.41 -43.63 22.73
C LYS A 479 -9.57 -42.57 23.45
N GLY A 480 -8.46 -42.14 22.83
CA GLY A 480 -7.60 -41.07 23.36
C GLY A 480 -8.31 -39.70 23.36
N VAL A 481 -8.93 -39.35 22.24
CA VAL A 481 -9.68 -38.09 22.05
C VAL A 481 -10.78 -37.96 23.10
N LEU A 482 -11.62 -38.98 23.25
CA LEU A 482 -12.77 -38.92 24.16
C LEU A 482 -12.36 -38.86 25.62
N ARG A 483 -11.30 -39.57 26.02
CA ARG A 483 -10.76 -39.46 27.37
C ARG A 483 -10.30 -38.03 27.66
N GLU A 484 -9.63 -37.41 26.70
CA GLU A 484 -9.07 -36.07 26.90
C GLU A 484 -10.13 -34.98 26.86
N VAL A 485 -11.11 -35.08 25.95
CA VAL A 485 -12.28 -34.19 25.93
C VAL A 485 -13.07 -34.31 27.23
N ALA A 486 -13.34 -35.54 27.68
CA ALA A 486 -14.06 -35.76 28.94
C ALA A 486 -13.34 -35.11 30.13
N ARG A 487 -12.02 -35.26 30.22
CA ARG A 487 -11.22 -34.66 31.29
C ARG A 487 -11.13 -33.14 31.19
N ARG A 488 -10.83 -32.58 30.01
CA ARG A 488 -10.52 -31.13 29.84
C ARG A 488 -11.75 -30.25 29.62
N VAL A 489 -12.80 -30.77 29.00
CA VAL A 489 -14.02 -30.03 28.68
C VAL A 489 -15.09 -30.27 29.74
N PHE A 490 -15.31 -31.53 30.13
CA PHE A 490 -16.40 -31.92 31.03
C PHE A 490 -15.95 -32.22 32.47
N ASN A 491 -14.64 -32.29 32.73
CA ASN A 491 -14.06 -32.67 34.03
C ASN A 491 -14.53 -34.04 34.54
N ILE A 492 -14.66 -35.01 33.62
CA ILE A 492 -15.10 -36.38 33.89
C ILE A 492 -13.97 -37.36 33.53
N ASP A 493 -13.68 -38.30 34.43
CA ASP A 493 -12.81 -39.44 34.11
C ASP A 493 -13.63 -40.62 33.57
N ILE A 494 -13.30 -41.05 32.35
CA ILE A 494 -14.03 -42.09 31.63
C ILE A 494 -13.11 -43.28 31.37
N ASN A 495 -13.62 -44.48 31.64
CA ASN A 495 -13.01 -45.72 31.19
C ASN A 495 -13.76 -46.27 29.96
N LEU A 496 -13.08 -46.32 28.82
CA LEU A 496 -13.61 -46.79 27.54
C LEU A 496 -13.11 -48.20 27.26
N THR A 497 -14.04 -49.15 27.16
CA THR A 497 -13.76 -50.55 26.78
C THR A 497 -14.39 -50.89 25.45
N ILE A 498 -13.67 -51.64 24.61
CA ILE A 498 -14.16 -52.05 23.29
C ILE A 498 -14.96 -53.34 23.45
N THR A 499 -16.26 -53.29 23.14
CA THR A 499 -17.20 -54.41 23.33
C THR A 499 -17.38 -55.26 22.07
N GLY A 500 -17.13 -54.71 20.88
CA GLY A 500 -17.21 -55.44 19.62
C GLY A 500 -16.52 -54.74 18.45
N ARG A 501 -15.99 -55.54 17.51
CA ARG A 501 -15.44 -55.08 16.23
C ARG A 501 -16.05 -55.91 15.11
N THR A 502 -16.62 -55.25 14.10
CA THR A 502 -17.10 -55.91 12.89
C THR A 502 -16.62 -55.17 11.66
N GLN A 503 -16.14 -55.89 10.65
CA GLN A 503 -15.83 -55.34 9.33
C GLN A 503 -16.94 -55.75 8.37
N ARG A 504 -17.52 -54.76 7.68
CA ARG A 504 -18.59 -55.01 6.69
C ARG A 504 -18.19 -54.44 5.33
N SER A 505 -18.53 -55.16 4.28
CA SER A 505 -18.44 -54.66 2.91
C SER A 505 -19.75 -53.94 2.56
N VAL A 506 -19.65 -52.67 2.18
CA VAL A 506 -20.76 -51.79 1.80
C VAL A 506 -20.60 -51.47 0.32
N GLN A 507 -21.60 -51.83 -0.50
CA GLN A 507 -21.61 -51.48 -1.93
C GLN A 507 -22.08 -50.03 -2.10
N MET A 508 -21.24 -49.19 -2.72
CA MET A 508 -21.59 -47.82 -3.09
C MET A 508 -21.60 -47.65 -4.62
N ALA A 509 -22.20 -46.57 -5.11
CA ALA A 509 -22.26 -46.25 -6.54
C ALA A 509 -20.88 -46.08 -7.23
N THR A 510 -19.79 -45.99 -6.46
CA THR A 510 -18.40 -45.85 -6.94
C THR A 510 -17.51 -47.08 -6.69
N GLY A 511 -18.06 -48.16 -6.13
CA GLY A 511 -17.32 -49.40 -5.84
C GLY A 511 -17.66 -50.02 -4.47
N GLU A 512 -17.00 -51.13 -4.16
CA GLU A 512 -17.13 -51.87 -2.91
C GLU A 512 -16.23 -51.25 -1.82
N ARG A 513 -16.78 -50.93 -0.64
CA ARG A 513 -16.07 -50.26 0.46
C ARG A 513 -16.09 -51.11 1.73
N ILE A 514 -14.93 -51.30 2.36
CA ILE A 514 -14.84 -51.97 3.67
C ILE A 514 -14.97 -50.91 4.76
N GLU A 515 -15.95 -51.06 5.65
CA GLU A 515 -16.15 -50.20 6.82
C GLU A 515 -15.91 -50.99 8.10
N GLU A 516 -15.12 -50.42 9.02
CA GLU A 516 -14.91 -50.96 10.37
C GLU A 516 -15.90 -50.30 11.32
N HIS A 517 -16.70 -51.12 12.00
CA HIS A 517 -17.63 -50.70 13.05
C HIS A 517 -17.10 -51.19 14.41
N THR A 518 -16.78 -50.24 15.28
CA THR A 518 -16.32 -50.51 16.65
C THR A 518 -17.35 -50.00 17.65
N LEU A 519 -17.67 -50.85 18.64
CA LEU A 519 -18.49 -50.49 19.80
C LEU A 519 -17.59 -50.18 20.99
N GLN A 520 -17.75 -49.00 21.59
CA GLN A 520 -17.05 -48.61 22.81
C GLN A 520 -18.08 -48.31 23.91
N GLU A 521 -17.98 -49.00 25.03
CA GLU A 521 -18.79 -48.73 26.21
C GLU A 521 -17.99 -47.86 27.18
N SER A 522 -18.57 -46.75 27.62
CA SER A 522 -18.01 -45.90 28.67
C SER A 522 -18.63 -46.24 30.02
N ARG A 523 -17.81 -46.65 31.00
CA ARG A 523 -18.27 -46.82 32.40
C ARG A 523 -17.70 -45.72 33.28
N HIS A 524 -18.56 -45.11 34.08
CA HIS A 524 -18.18 -44.19 35.13
C HIS A 524 -17.63 -44.96 36.34
N PRO A 525 -16.44 -44.63 36.85
CA PRO A 525 -15.99 -45.14 38.14
C PRO A 525 -16.73 -44.41 39.27
N SER A 526 -17.44 -45.19 40.10
CA SER A 526 -18.08 -44.83 41.38
C SER A 526 -19.34 -43.94 41.42
N ASN A 527 -20.32 -44.47 42.17
CA ASN A 527 -21.54 -43.84 42.70
C ASN A 527 -21.23 -42.69 43.67
N GLU A 528 -20.80 -41.53 43.17
CA GLU A 528 -21.05 -40.29 43.88
C GLU A 528 -22.10 -39.50 43.11
N THR A 529 -23.28 -39.43 43.70
CA THR A 529 -24.31 -38.45 43.36
C THR A 529 -23.68 -37.05 43.44
N LEU A 530 -23.26 -36.53 42.30
CA LEU A 530 -22.95 -35.11 42.12
C LEU A 530 -24.25 -34.32 42.30
N SER A 531 -24.51 -33.95 43.55
CA SER A 531 -25.38 -32.85 43.90
C SER A 531 -24.83 -31.56 43.27
N ASP A 532 -25.67 -30.95 42.42
CA ASP A 532 -25.73 -29.52 42.11
C ASP A 532 -24.41 -28.74 42.15
N VAL A 533 -23.73 -28.68 41.00
CA VAL A 533 -23.02 -27.46 40.62
C VAL A 533 -23.91 -26.76 39.61
N GLY A 534 -24.48 -25.64 40.04
CA GLY A 534 -25.61 -24.94 39.40
C GLY A 534 -25.40 -24.64 37.92
N VAL A 535 -25.96 -25.50 37.09
CA VAL A 535 -26.52 -25.11 35.80
C VAL A 535 -27.94 -24.67 36.11
N PHE A 536 -28.32 -23.48 35.65
CA PHE A 536 -29.73 -23.07 35.57
C PHE A 536 -30.47 -24.07 34.67
N ALA A 537 -30.83 -25.22 35.21
CA ALA A 537 -31.91 -26.03 34.71
C ALA A 537 -33.18 -25.25 35.07
N ALA A 538 -33.58 -24.36 34.15
CA ALA A 538 -34.98 -24.00 34.03
C ALA A 538 -35.76 -25.26 33.65
N THR A 539 -35.93 -26.18 34.60
CA THR A 539 -37.08 -27.08 34.60
C THR A 539 -38.29 -26.22 34.97
N GLU A 540 -38.70 -25.37 34.04
CA GLU A 540 -40.09 -24.97 34.00
C GLU A 540 -40.89 -26.23 33.68
N ASN A 541 -41.85 -26.54 34.54
CA ASN A 541 -42.86 -27.55 34.34
C ASN A 541 -43.67 -27.25 33.06
N PHE A 542 -43.17 -27.64 31.89
CA PHE A 542 -44.00 -27.81 30.70
C PHE A 542 -44.71 -29.17 30.78
N GLY A 543 -45.63 -29.28 31.74
CA GLY A 543 -46.53 -30.42 31.94
C GLY A 543 -47.64 -30.56 30.89
N GLN A 544 -47.48 -29.98 29.69
CA GLN A 544 -48.35 -30.21 28.55
C GLN A 544 -47.51 -30.17 27.26
N ALA A 545 -47.29 -31.33 26.66
CA ALA A 545 -46.79 -31.39 25.29
C ALA A 545 -47.76 -30.62 24.38
N LEU A 546 -47.33 -29.46 23.86
CA LEU A 546 -48.06 -28.70 22.85
C LEU A 546 -48.23 -29.60 21.62
N ARG A 547 -49.47 -30.03 21.37
CA ARG A 547 -49.79 -30.88 20.22
C ARG A 547 -49.96 -29.98 19.00
N LEU A 548 -49.02 -30.07 18.06
CA LEU A 548 -49.19 -29.49 16.73
C LEU A 548 -50.03 -30.42 15.85
N ASN A 549 -50.96 -29.85 15.08
CA ASN A 549 -51.64 -30.59 14.03
C ASN A 549 -50.71 -30.82 12.84
N ALA A 550 -50.91 -31.89 12.08
CA ALA A 550 -50.06 -32.21 10.92
C ALA A 550 -50.02 -31.09 9.86
N ALA A 551 -51.14 -30.40 9.65
CA ALA A 551 -51.20 -29.27 8.72
C ALA A 551 -50.35 -28.06 9.18
N ASP A 552 -50.37 -27.77 10.48
CA ASP A 552 -49.56 -26.70 11.07
C ASP A 552 -48.07 -27.07 11.04
N PHE A 553 -47.75 -28.35 11.23
CA PHE A 553 -46.39 -28.89 11.11
C PHE A 553 -45.86 -28.76 9.68
N CYS A 554 -46.67 -29.10 8.66
CA CYS A 554 -46.30 -28.94 7.25
C CYS A 554 -46.13 -27.48 6.82
N ASN A 555 -46.82 -26.54 7.46
CA ASN A 555 -46.65 -25.11 7.21
C ASN A 555 -45.45 -24.52 7.95
N ALA A 556 -45.18 -24.98 9.18
CA ALA A 556 -44.02 -24.55 9.95
C ALA A 556 -42.72 -25.05 9.32
N LEU A 557 -42.68 -26.32 8.90
CA LEU A 557 -41.51 -26.96 8.30
C LEU A 557 -41.82 -27.33 6.85
N PRO A 558 -41.68 -26.41 5.87
CA PRO A 558 -42.04 -26.64 4.48
C PRO A 558 -41.16 -27.66 3.76
N TYR A 559 -39.96 -27.92 4.29
CA TYR A 559 -38.96 -28.84 3.75
C TYR A 559 -38.73 -30.02 4.72
N HIS A 560 -39.67 -30.95 4.78
CA HIS A 560 -39.52 -32.19 5.55
C HIS A 560 -40.09 -33.40 4.81
N VAL A 561 -39.64 -34.60 5.18
CA VAL A 561 -40.10 -35.88 4.67
C VAL A 561 -40.27 -36.86 5.83
N ILE A 562 -41.39 -37.56 5.93
CA ILE A 562 -41.59 -38.66 6.89
C ILE A 562 -41.77 -39.96 6.11
N MET A 563 -41.06 -41.00 6.51
CA MET A 563 -41.05 -42.30 5.85
C MET A 563 -41.25 -43.46 6.84
N ASP A 564 -41.79 -44.59 6.35
CA ASP A 564 -41.91 -45.83 7.10
C ASP A 564 -40.66 -46.73 6.99
N GLU A 565 -40.67 -47.87 7.68
CA GLU A 565 -39.63 -48.92 7.66
C GLU A 565 -39.38 -49.55 6.27
N HIS A 566 -40.25 -49.29 5.29
CA HIS A 566 -40.15 -49.76 3.91
C HIS A 566 -39.80 -48.63 2.93
N CYS A 567 -39.38 -47.47 3.45
CA CYS A 567 -39.06 -46.26 2.67
C CYS A 567 -40.27 -45.68 1.89
N HIS A 568 -41.50 -45.96 2.30
CA HIS A 568 -42.67 -45.28 1.76
C HIS A 568 -42.86 -43.91 2.39
N LEU A 569 -43.16 -42.92 1.56
CA LEU A 569 -43.44 -41.56 1.98
C LEU A 569 -44.80 -41.48 2.70
N ILE A 570 -44.79 -41.20 4.00
CA ILE A 570 -45.99 -40.99 4.83
C ILE A 570 -46.47 -39.55 4.73
N GLN A 571 -45.54 -38.59 4.84
CA GLN A 571 -45.83 -37.16 4.89
C GLN A 571 -44.70 -36.38 4.21
N THR A 572 -45.06 -35.26 3.56
CA THR A 572 -44.10 -34.35 2.94
C THR A 572 -44.47 -32.91 3.23
N GLY A 573 -43.44 -32.07 3.32
CA GLY A 573 -43.58 -30.63 3.45
C GLY A 573 -44.20 -29.99 2.22
N ARG A 574 -44.85 -28.85 2.43
CA ARG A 574 -45.64 -28.14 1.40
C ARG A 574 -44.85 -27.82 0.14
N GLU A 575 -43.58 -27.44 0.28
CA GLU A 575 -42.71 -27.03 -0.84
C GLU A 575 -42.05 -28.24 -1.55
N LEU A 576 -42.03 -29.41 -0.90
CA LEU A 576 -41.50 -30.66 -1.47
C LEU A 576 -42.57 -31.52 -2.15
N ALA A 577 -43.85 -31.35 -1.81
CA ALA A 577 -44.97 -32.09 -2.39
C ALA A 577 -45.05 -32.10 -3.94
N PRO A 578 -44.67 -31.03 -4.68
CA PRO A 578 -44.67 -31.05 -6.15
C PRO A 578 -43.36 -31.56 -6.79
N GLN A 579 -42.33 -31.91 -6.00
CA GLN A 579 -40.96 -32.15 -6.46
C GLN A 579 -40.44 -33.56 -6.08
N ILE A 580 -40.81 -34.55 -6.91
CA ILE A 580 -39.99 -35.71 -7.38
C ILE A 580 -40.06 -37.08 -6.67
N PRO A 581 -39.95 -38.17 -7.46
CA PRO A 581 -39.64 -39.53 -6.99
C PRO A 581 -38.20 -39.65 -6.48
N PHE A 582 -38.06 -40.13 -5.25
CA PHE A 582 -36.77 -40.38 -4.63
C PHE A 582 -36.18 -41.74 -5.08
N ASP A 583 -34.86 -41.82 -5.19
CA ASP A 583 -34.10 -43.05 -5.47
C ASP A 583 -33.27 -43.36 -4.20
N PHE A 584 -33.58 -44.45 -3.51
CA PHE A 584 -33.13 -44.70 -2.13
C PHE A 584 -32.51 -46.09 -1.95
N ASP A 585 -31.39 -46.36 -2.60
CA ASP A 585 -30.69 -47.65 -2.44
C ASP A 585 -29.65 -47.68 -1.30
N ASN A 586 -29.50 -46.63 -0.46
CA ASN A 586 -28.39 -46.57 0.51
C ASN A 586 -28.64 -45.88 1.88
N ILE A 587 -29.89 -45.74 2.35
CA ILE A 587 -30.21 -44.84 3.50
C ILE A 587 -30.31 -45.52 4.88
N CYS A 588 -30.06 -46.82 5.03
CA CYS A 588 -30.38 -47.49 6.30
C CYS A 588 -29.35 -47.41 7.46
N ASN A 589 -28.21 -46.71 7.32
CA ASN A 589 -27.12 -46.82 8.33
C ASN A 589 -26.72 -45.55 9.12
N PHE A 590 -27.10 -44.34 8.70
CA PHE A 590 -26.53 -43.09 9.28
C PHE A 590 -27.57 -42.12 9.84
N ILE A 591 -28.30 -42.51 10.89
CA ILE A 591 -29.44 -41.72 11.39
C ILE A 591 -29.04 -40.31 11.85
N ASN A 592 -27.85 -40.06 12.40
CA ASN A 592 -27.46 -38.75 12.94
C ASN A 592 -26.60 -37.87 12.00
N ALA A 593 -26.32 -38.32 10.78
CA ALA A 593 -25.48 -37.58 9.85
C ALA A 593 -26.27 -36.48 9.10
N VAL A 594 -25.57 -35.42 8.70
CA VAL A 594 -26.12 -34.40 7.80
C VAL A 594 -26.13 -34.96 6.39
N PHE A 595 -27.32 -35.22 5.84
CA PHE A 595 -27.48 -35.70 4.48
C PHE A 595 -27.63 -34.55 3.49
N VAL A 596 -27.23 -34.82 2.25
CA VAL A 596 -27.51 -33.96 1.10
C VAL A 596 -28.23 -34.79 0.06
N LEU A 597 -29.56 -34.67 0.02
CA LEU A 597 -30.40 -35.34 -0.99
C LEU A 597 -30.43 -34.50 -2.27
N GLN A 598 -30.25 -35.16 -3.41
CA GLN A 598 -30.38 -34.52 -4.72
C GLN A 598 -31.76 -34.79 -5.30
N VAL A 599 -32.48 -33.71 -5.59
CA VAL A 599 -33.84 -33.73 -6.09
C VAL A 599 -33.83 -33.25 -7.55
N LYS A 600 -34.33 -34.09 -8.48
CA LYS A 600 -34.37 -33.82 -9.93
C LYS A 600 -35.46 -32.80 -10.31
N THR A 601 -35.25 -31.50 -10.14
CA THR A 601 -36.28 -30.49 -10.44
C THR A 601 -36.90 -30.68 -11.83
N SER A 602 -38.22 -30.91 -11.90
CA SER A 602 -38.95 -30.91 -13.17
C SER A 602 -38.99 -29.49 -13.74
N PRO A 603 -38.62 -29.26 -15.01
CA PRO A 603 -38.57 -27.92 -15.60
C PRO A 603 -39.97 -27.47 -16.05
N THR A 604 -40.85 -27.12 -15.10
CA THR A 604 -42.19 -26.62 -15.45
C THR A 604 -42.19 -25.16 -15.92
N ASP A 605 -41.19 -24.34 -15.57
CA ASP A 605 -41.19 -22.89 -15.86
C ASP A 605 -40.39 -22.47 -17.11
N MET A 606 -39.63 -23.37 -17.73
CA MET A 606 -38.84 -23.07 -18.93
C MET A 606 -39.69 -22.95 -20.23
N ARG A 607 -40.96 -23.37 -20.21
CA ARG A 607 -41.80 -23.34 -21.43
C ARG A 607 -42.13 -21.91 -21.89
N LYS A 608 -42.22 -20.95 -20.96
CA LYS A 608 -42.45 -19.53 -21.27
C LYS A 608 -41.19 -18.81 -21.77
N GLN A 609 -40.00 -19.19 -21.28
CA GLN A 609 -38.74 -18.64 -21.77
C GLN A 609 -38.33 -19.24 -23.12
N ARG A 610 -38.70 -20.50 -23.39
CA ARG A 610 -38.46 -21.17 -24.68
C ARG A 610 -39.23 -20.52 -25.83
N GLU A 611 -40.48 -20.11 -25.61
CA GLU A 611 -41.27 -19.35 -26.61
C GLU A 611 -40.74 -17.93 -26.86
N GLN A 612 -39.95 -17.38 -25.92
CA GLN A 612 -39.39 -16.03 -26.02
C GLN A 612 -37.97 -16.04 -26.63
N ALA A 613 -37.20 -17.12 -26.43
CA ALA A 613 -35.90 -17.35 -27.05
C ALA A 613 -36.02 -17.80 -28.52
N GLU A 614 -37.03 -18.61 -28.87
CA GLU A 614 -37.27 -19.05 -30.26
C GLU A 614 -37.74 -17.91 -31.20
N ARG A 615 -38.03 -16.70 -30.69
CA ARG A 615 -38.32 -15.51 -31.49
C ARG A 615 -37.09 -14.64 -31.80
N LEU A 616 -35.93 -14.97 -31.25
CA LEU A 616 -34.70 -14.17 -31.38
C LEU A 616 -33.56 -14.88 -32.14
N GLU A 617 -33.79 -16.11 -32.64
CA GLU A 617 -32.83 -16.85 -33.45
C GLU A 617 -33.13 -16.72 -34.95
N ASP A 618 -32.91 -15.51 -35.49
CA ASP A 618 -32.59 -15.33 -36.90
C ASP A 618 -31.19 -14.69 -36.96
N GLY A 619 -30.16 -15.54 -37.03
CA GLY A 619 -28.80 -15.12 -37.40
C GLY A 619 -27.68 -15.61 -36.49
N ASN A 620 -26.81 -16.44 -37.07
CA ASN A 620 -25.52 -16.95 -36.57
C ASN A 620 -25.54 -18.05 -35.51
N GLY A 621 -25.52 -19.28 -36.02
CA GLY A 621 -25.22 -20.48 -35.24
C GLY A 621 -23.75 -20.64 -34.84
N SER A 622 -23.59 -21.53 -33.87
CA SER A 622 -22.38 -22.13 -33.30
C SER A 622 -21.67 -21.33 -32.20
N ILE A 623 -21.97 -21.69 -30.94
CA ILE A 623 -21.05 -21.94 -29.81
C ILE A 623 -21.83 -22.11 -28.46
N ALA A 624 -23.12 -21.79 -28.39
CA ALA A 624 -23.88 -21.81 -27.12
C ALA A 624 -24.65 -23.12 -26.76
N SER A 625 -24.63 -24.17 -27.60
CA SER A 625 -25.51 -25.34 -27.40
C SER A 625 -24.93 -26.47 -26.53
N THR A 626 -23.66 -26.42 -26.14
CA THR A 626 -23.01 -27.49 -25.34
C THR A 626 -22.92 -27.21 -23.83
N ALA A 627 -23.31 -26.01 -23.36
CA ALA A 627 -23.27 -25.65 -21.94
C ALA A 627 -24.63 -25.75 -21.20
N PHE A 628 -25.74 -25.98 -21.91
CA PHE A 628 -27.10 -25.93 -21.35
C PHE A 628 -27.72 -27.30 -21.00
N HIS A 629 -26.94 -28.38 -20.98
CA HIS A 629 -27.47 -29.76 -20.83
C HIS A 629 -27.24 -30.44 -19.47
N GLN A 630 -26.79 -29.76 -18.42
CA GLN A 630 -26.80 -30.35 -17.07
C GLN A 630 -28.08 -29.93 -16.34
N GLY A 631 -29.00 -30.89 -16.14
CA GLY A 631 -30.17 -30.67 -15.30
C GLY A 631 -29.73 -30.19 -13.91
N HIS A 632 -30.14 -28.99 -13.52
CA HIS A 632 -29.80 -28.43 -12.22
C HIS A 632 -30.50 -29.25 -11.12
N HIS A 633 -29.73 -30.05 -10.38
CA HIS A 633 -30.26 -30.81 -9.24
C HIS A 633 -30.33 -29.90 -8.00
N LEU A 634 -31.51 -29.79 -7.39
CA LEU A 634 -31.66 -29.10 -6.11
C LEU A 634 -31.10 -29.99 -5.00
N LYS A 635 -30.20 -29.44 -4.18
CA LYS A 635 -29.62 -30.14 -3.03
C LYS A 635 -30.39 -29.75 -1.77
N LEU A 636 -30.94 -30.72 -1.06
CA LEU A 636 -31.60 -30.54 0.23
C LEU A 636 -30.66 -31.05 1.31
N LYS A 637 -30.26 -30.16 2.22
CA LYS A 637 -29.35 -30.48 3.31
C LYS A 637 -30.14 -30.58 4.62
N GLY A 638 -30.01 -31.69 5.33
CA GLY A 638 -30.85 -31.93 6.50
C GLY A 638 -30.37 -33.07 7.38
N GLN A 639 -31.08 -33.27 8.48
CA GLN A 639 -30.85 -34.35 9.43
C GLN A 639 -32.01 -35.34 9.35
N MET A 640 -31.67 -36.63 9.44
CA MET A 640 -32.63 -37.70 9.63
C MET A 640 -32.82 -37.98 11.12
N MET A 641 -34.02 -38.32 11.57
CA MET A 641 -34.28 -38.64 12.98
C MET A 641 -35.30 -39.78 13.06
N LEU A 642 -35.11 -40.68 14.02
CA LEU A 642 -36.08 -41.72 14.31
C LEU A 642 -37.18 -41.16 15.22
N LEU A 643 -38.43 -41.36 14.85
CA LEU A 643 -39.57 -41.00 15.70
C LEU A 643 -39.69 -41.99 16.87
N SER A 644 -40.25 -41.54 18.00
CA SER A 644 -40.40 -42.32 19.24
C SER A 644 -41.13 -43.66 19.07
N ASP A 645 -41.95 -43.80 18.01
CA ASP A 645 -42.66 -45.04 17.67
C ASP A 645 -41.75 -46.10 17.02
N SER A 646 -40.44 -45.81 16.86
CA SER A 646 -39.36 -46.68 16.39
C SER A 646 -39.52 -47.27 14.97
N LYS A 647 -40.58 -46.89 14.24
CA LYS A 647 -40.92 -47.42 12.91
C LYS A 647 -40.93 -46.39 11.78
N SER A 648 -40.78 -45.11 12.12
CA SER A 648 -40.88 -44.02 11.16
C SER A 648 -39.68 -43.09 11.29
N LEU A 649 -39.20 -42.61 10.15
CA LEU A 649 -38.02 -41.76 10.03
C LEU A 649 -38.46 -40.39 9.50
N ILE A 650 -38.01 -39.31 10.14
CA ILE A 650 -38.23 -37.93 9.68
C ILE A 650 -36.94 -37.34 9.16
N TYR A 651 -36.96 -36.76 7.97
CA TYR A 651 -35.90 -35.96 7.40
C TYR A 651 -36.31 -34.49 7.45
N LEU A 652 -35.62 -33.70 8.28
CA LEU A 652 -35.76 -32.25 8.35
C LEU A 652 -34.64 -31.62 7.55
N CYS A 653 -34.98 -30.81 6.55
CA CYS A 653 -33.98 -30.26 5.64
C CYS A 653 -34.25 -28.81 5.27
N SER A 654 -33.22 -28.16 4.76
CA SER A 654 -33.27 -26.86 4.13
C SER A 654 -32.57 -26.93 2.77
N PRO A 655 -33.02 -26.15 1.77
CA PRO A 655 -32.37 -26.10 0.48
C PRO A 655 -30.94 -25.53 0.61
N TYR A 656 -29.98 -26.19 -0.02
CA TYR A 656 -28.59 -25.78 -0.02
C TYR A 656 -28.35 -24.71 -1.08
N VAL A 657 -28.62 -23.46 -0.70
CA VAL A 657 -28.47 -22.28 -1.56
C VAL A 657 -27.69 -21.21 -0.81
N THR A 658 -26.73 -20.59 -1.49
CA THR A 658 -25.80 -19.63 -0.86
C THR A 658 -26.03 -18.18 -1.27
N SER A 659 -26.78 -17.95 -2.36
CA SER A 659 -27.00 -16.63 -2.93
C SER A 659 -28.40 -16.47 -3.53
N ILE A 660 -28.90 -15.23 -3.62
CA ILE A 660 -30.20 -14.93 -4.23
C ILE A 660 -30.26 -15.34 -5.71
N PRO A 661 -29.21 -15.12 -6.54
CA PRO A 661 -29.22 -15.59 -7.93
C PRO A 661 -29.37 -17.11 -8.05
N GLU A 662 -28.68 -17.87 -7.19
CA GLU A 662 -28.79 -19.33 -7.16
C GLU A 662 -30.21 -19.77 -6.72
N LEU A 663 -30.82 -19.07 -5.76
CA LEU A 663 -32.21 -19.29 -5.35
C LEU A 663 -33.18 -19.14 -6.54
N MET A 664 -32.99 -18.08 -7.34
CA MET A 664 -33.80 -17.80 -8.53
C MET A 664 -33.57 -18.83 -9.64
N GLN A 665 -32.35 -19.34 -9.81
CA GLN A 665 -32.05 -20.39 -10.80
C GLN A 665 -32.84 -21.68 -10.52
N TYR A 666 -33.04 -22.03 -9.25
CA TYR A 666 -33.86 -23.18 -8.85
C TYR A 666 -35.38 -22.88 -8.82
N GLY A 667 -35.81 -21.70 -9.26
CA GLY A 667 -37.22 -21.29 -9.26
C GLY A 667 -37.82 -21.10 -7.87
N MET A 668 -36.99 -21.07 -6.83
CA MET A 668 -37.43 -20.89 -5.45
C MET A 668 -37.53 -19.40 -5.10
N ARG A 669 -38.42 -19.09 -4.17
CA ARG A 669 -38.58 -17.73 -3.63
C ARG A 669 -38.10 -17.69 -2.19
N LEU A 670 -37.63 -16.53 -1.74
CA LEU A 670 -37.25 -16.34 -0.33
C LEU A 670 -38.41 -16.58 0.64
N THR A 671 -39.66 -16.45 0.17
CA THR A 671 -40.87 -16.76 0.94
C THR A 671 -41.06 -18.25 1.23
N ALA A 672 -40.43 -19.13 0.45
CA ALA A 672 -40.49 -20.58 0.67
C ALA A 672 -39.60 -21.00 1.86
N MET A 673 -38.68 -20.13 2.30
CA MET A 673 -37.83 -20.33 3.47
C MET A 673 -38.48 -19.71 4.72
N PRO A 674 -38.75 -20.51 5.77
CA PRO A 674 -39.27 -19.99 7.03
C PRO A 674 -38.35 -18.95 7.67
N LEU A 675 -38.92 -18.07 8.49
CA LEU A 675 -38.15 -17.04 9.21
C LEU A 675 -37.20 -17.63 10.27
N HIS A 676 -37.50 -18.83 10.79
CA HIS A 676 -36.65 -19.52 11.76
C HIS A 676 -35.55 -20.36 11.09
N ASP A 677 -35.53 -20.41 9.75
CA ASP A 677 -34.49 -21.13 9.03
C ASP A 677 -33.25 -20.24 8.84
N ALA A 678 -32.14 -20.63 9.44
CA ALA A 678 -30.87 -19.90 9.36
C ALA A 678 -30.30 -19.79 7.94
N THR A 679 -30.70 -20.66 7.00
CA THR A 679 -30.26 -20.55 5.59
C THR A 679 -30.74 -19.26 4.94
N ARG A 680 -31.91 -18.75 5.35
CA ARG A 680 -32.45 -17.46 4.89
C ARG A 680 -31.54 -16.30 5.29
N ASP A 681 -31.12 -16.26 6.55
CA ASP A 681 -30.25 -15.21 7.08
C ASP A 681 -28.86 -15.29 6.42
N LEU A 682 -28.35 -16.50 6.17
CA LEU A 682 -27.09 -16.71 5.49
C LEU A 682 -27.10 -16.20 4.05
N ILE A 683 -28.19 -16.41 3.30
CA ILE A 683 -28.34 -15.86 1.94
C ILE A 683 -28.36 -14.33 1.96
N LEU A 684 -29.06 -13.73 2.93
CA LEU A 684 -29.12 -12.27 3.08
C LEU A 684 -27.76 -11.69 3.49
N LEU A 685 -27.05 -12.33 4.42
CA LEU A 685 -25.71 -11.93 4.86
C LEU A 685 -24.70 -12.02 3.71
N ASN A 686 -24.75 -13.08 2.91
CA ASN A 686 -23.90 -13.22 1.73
C ASN A 686 -24.19 -12.12 0.70
N GLN A 687 -25.47 -11.79 0.49
CA GLN A 687 -25.85 -10.69 -0.40
C GLN A 687 -25.31 -9.35 0.11
N GLN A 688 -25.45 -9.07 1.40
CA GLN A 688 -24.91 -7.86 2.04
C GLN A 688 -23.39 -7.78 1.88
N ARG A 689 -22.68 -8.89 2.12
CA ARG A 689 -21.22 -8.95 1.94
C ARG A 689 -20.81 -8.67 0.50
N LEU A 690 -21.55 -9.19 -0.48
CA LEU A 690 -21.29 -8.92 -1.91
C LEU A 690 -21.54 -7.46 -2.27
N THR A 691 -22.61 -6.85 -1.74
CA THR A 691 -22.88 -5.43 -1.97
C THR A 691 -21.83 -4.53 -1.32
N ASP A 692 -21.34 -4.87 -0.12
CA ASP A 692 -20.29 -4.10 0.55
C ASP A 692 -18.99 -4.11 -0.27
N VAL A 693 -18.63 -5.27 -0.85
CA VAL A 693 -17.47 -5.37 -1.75
C VAL A 693 -17.64 -4.51 -3.00
N GLU A 694 -18.84 -4.53 -3.62
CA GLU A 694 -19.13 -3.71 -4.81
C GLU A 694 -19.06 -2.21 -4.49
N VAL A 695 -19.65 -1.78 -3.36
CA VAL A 695 -19.60 -0.37 -2.91
C VAL A 695 -18.16 0.05 -2.63
N ASN A 696 -17.34 -0.80 -2.02
CA ASN A 696 -15.93 -0.51 -1.79
C ASN A 696 -15.14 -0.35 -3.10
N LEU A 697 -15.39 -1.20 -4.10
CA LEU A 697 -14.78 -1.05 -5.43
C LEU A 697 -15.20 0.26 -6.11
N GLN A 698 -16.47 0.66 -5.99
CA GLN A 698 -16.95 1.94 -6.52
C GLN A 698 -16.33 3.14 -5.79
N LEU A 699 -16.13 3.04 -4.48
CA LEU A 699 -15.44 4.06 -3.70
C LEU A 699 -13.96 4.19 -4.10
N GLU A 700 -13.28 3.08 -4.35
CA GLU A 700 -11.91 3.08 -4.88
C GLU A 700 -11.84 3.79 -6.24
N ALA A 701 -12.72 3.44 -7.18
CA ALA A 701 -12.78 4.08 -8.49
C ALA A 701 -13.09 5.59 -8.42
N ASN A 702 -14.02 5.99 -7.54
CA ASN A 702 -14.35 7.40 -7.33
C ASN A 702 -13.19 8.18 -6.70
N ASN A 703 -12.46 7.59 -5.76
CA ASN A 703 -11.27 8.21 -5.16
C ASN A 703 -10.17 8.41 -6.20
N GLU A 704 -9.92 7.42 -7.06
CA GLU A 704 -8.97 7.56 -8.17
C GLU A 704 -9.37 8.72 -9.12
N GLN A 705 -10.66 8.83 -9.46
CA GLN A 705 -11.16 9.95 -10.26
C GLN A 705 -10.98 11.31 -9.57
N LEU A 706 -11.21 11.38 -8.25
CA LEU A 706 -11.00 12.60 -7.48
C LEU A 706 -9.52 13.01 -7.43
N GLU A 707 -8.60 12.06 -7.34
CA GLU A 707 -7.16 12.36 -7.40
C GLU A 707 -6.75 12.92 -8.76
N ILE A 708 -7.28 12.36 -9.85
CA ILE A 708 -7.02 12.87 -11.21
C ILE A 708 -7.58 14.29 -11.34
N LEU A 709 -8.83 14.51 -10.93
CA LEU A 709 -9.47 15.82 -10.98
C LEU A 709 -8.73 16.85 -10.13
N ALA A 710 -8.22 16.46 -8.97
CA ALA A 710 -7.39 17.34 -8.12
C ALA A 710 -6.08 17.74 -8.81
N LYS A 711 -5.41 16.78 -9.46
CA LYS A 711 -4.19 17.05 -10.25
C LYS A 711 -4.45 17.99 -11.43
N ASP A 712 -5.55 17.77 -12.15
CA ASP A 712 -5.96 18.62 -13.27
C ASP A 712 -6.32 20.04 -12.80
N LEU A 713 -7.03 20.15 -11.68
CA LEU A 713 -7.35 21.42 -11.05
C LEU A 713 -6.09 22.19 -10.64
N ASP A 714 -5.10 21.50 -10.04
CA ASP A 714 -3.82 22.12 -9.67
C ASP A 714 -3.01 22.55 -10.89
N ALA A 715 -3.04 21.77 -11.99
CA ALA A 715 -2.42 22.16 -13.25
C ALA A 715 -3.07 23.44 -13.84
N GLU A 716 -4.40 23.53 -13.80
CA GLU A 716 -5.14 24.69 -14.31
C GLU A 716 -4.96 25.94 -13.43
N LYS A 717 -4.90 25.76 -12.11
CA LYS A 717 -4.53 26.83 -11.16
C LYS A 717 -3.14 27.39 -11.47
N ARG A 718 -2.14 26.54 -11.68
CA ARG A 718 -0.76 26.97 -12.02
C ARG A 718 -0.70 27.73 -13.34
N LYS A 719 -1.49 27.34 -14.35
CA LYS A 719 -1.59 28.08 -15.62
C LYS A 719 -2.21 29.46 -15.39
N THR A 720 -3.28 29.53 -14.61
CA THR A 720 -3.96 30.81 -14.28
C THR A 720 -3.03 31.75 -13.51
N GLU A 721 -2.29 31.23 -12.52
CA GLU A 721 -1.28 31.97 -11.76
C GLU A 721 -0.16 32.51 -12.65
N ARG A 722 0.33 31.71 -13.60
CA ARG A 722 1.34 32.14 -14.57
C ARG A 722 0.84 33.30 -15.43
N ILE A 723 -0.35 33.17 -16.01
CA ILE A 723 -0.94 34.21 -16.86
C ILE A 723 -1.14 35.52 -16.08
N LEU A 724 -1.57 35.45 -14.81
CA LEU A 724 -1.71 36.62 -13.96
C LEU A 724 -0.37 37.31 -13.66
N ARG A 725 0.68 36.54 -13.40
CA ARG A 725 2.05 37.06 -13.16
C ARG A 725 2.73 37.62 -14.41
N ASP A 726 2.32 37.18 -15.60
CA ASP A 726 2.81 37.73 -16.86
C ASP A 726 2.14 39.08 -17.19
N MET A 727 0.88 39.28 -16.75
CA MET A 727 0.09 40.50 -17.01
C MET A 727 0.27 41.59 -15.95
N LEU A 728 0.60 41.21 -14.71
CA LEU A 728 0.74 42.12 -13.57
C LEU A 728 2.09 41.92 -12.88
N PRO A 729 2.65 42.95 -12.22
CA PRO A 729 3.87 42.76 -11.44
C PRO A 729 3.68 41.68 -10.36
N SER A 730 4.70 40.84 -10.12
CA SER A 730 4.57 39.65 -9.27
C SER A 730 4.09 39.94 -7.84
N SER A 731 4.49 41.08 -7.27
CA SER A 731 4.02 41.54 -5.95
C SER A 731 2.52 41.83 -5.94
N VAL A 732 2.00 42.45 -7.01
CA VAL A 732 0.61 42.81 -7.19
C VAL A 732 -0.24 41.58 -7.54
N ALA A 733 0.28 40.68 -8.39
CA ALA A 733 -0.38 39.43 -8.74
C ALA A 733 -0.59 38.52 -7.51
N SER A 734 0.41 38.41 -6.63
CA SER A 734 0.28 37.63 -5.39
C SER A 734 -0.75 38.23 -4.41
N GLN A 735 -0.82 39.56 -4.29
CA GLN A 735 -1.83 40.24 -3.46
C GLN A 735 -3.24 40.07 -4.03
N LEU A 736 -3.39 40.14 -5.35
CA LEU A 736 -4.68 39.91 -6.00
C LEU A 736 -5.15 38.46 -5.79
N MET A 737 -4.22 37.49 -5.85
CA MET A 737 -4.50 36.07 -5.63
C MET A 737 -4.85 35.73 -4.17
N SER A 738 -4.33 36.47 -3.19
CA SER A 738 -4.72 36.33 -1.78
C SER A 738 -6.04 37.00 -1.44
N GLY A 739 -6.67 37.70 -2.39
CA GLY A 739 -7.92 38.42 -2.20
C GLY A 739 -7.75 39.77 -1.48
N GLU A 740 -6.53 40.30 -1.42
CA GLU A 740 -6.25 41.61 -0.83
C GLU A 740 -6.61 42.75 -1.79
N HIS A 741 -7.13 43.85 -1.23
CA HIS A 741 -7.39 45.06 -2.00
C HIS A 741 -6.09 45.84 -2.26
N ILE A 742 -5.76 46.07 -3.54
CA ILE A 742 -4.54 46.79 -3.94
C ILE A 742 -4.85 48.28 -4.03
N GLU A 743 -4.33 49.06 -3.08
CA GLU A 743 -4.42 50.51 -3.09
C GLU A 743 -3.41 51.15 -4.06
N ALA A 744 -3.76 52.32 -4.60
CA ALA A 744 -2.87 53.11 -5.42
C ALA A 744 -1.69 53.62 -4.58
N ARG A 745 -0.47 53.49 -5.10
CA ARG A 745 0.77 53.92 -4.42
C ARG A 745 1.42 55.07 -5.17
N GLU A 746 1.89 56.05 -4.41
CA GLU A 746 2.71 57.15 -4.92
C GLU A 746 4.19 56.75 -4.90
N TYR A 747 4.89 57.01 -6.00
CA TYR A 747 6.30 56.74 -6.18
C TYR A 747 7.01 58.07 -6.43
N GLU A 748 7.95 58.44 -5.57
CA GLU A 748 8.67 59.72 -5.66
C GLU A 748 9.69 59.74 -6.82
N HIS A 749 10.31 58.59 -7.08
CA HIS A 749 11.37 58.42 -8.06
C HIS A 749 11.04 57.30 -9.05
N ALA A 750 10.55 57.68 -10.24
CA ALA A 750 10.30 56.76 -11.34
C ALA A 750 10.78 57.38 -12.66
N THR A 751 11.14 56.52 -13.63
CA THR A 751 11.50 56.95 -14.98
C THR A 751 10.62 56.27 -16.01
N VAL A 752 9.94 57.08 -16.81
CA VAL A 752 8.99 56.64 -17.84
C VAL A 752 9.61 56.85 -19.21
N MET A 753 9.52 55.83 -20.06
CA MET A 753 9.97 55.87 -21.44
C MET A 753 8.81 55.54 -22.38
N PHE A 754 8.59 56.42 -23.35
CA PHE A 754 7.73 56.19 -24.50
C PHE A 754 8.59 55.94 -25.73
N SER A 755 8.24 54.93 -26.52
CA SER A 755 8.77 54.69 -27.86
C SER A 755 7.63 54.69 -28.85
N ASP A 756 7.82 55.29 -30.01
CA ASP A 756 6.83 55.36 -31.08
C ASP A 756 7.47 55.11 -32.45
N VAL A 757 6.66 54.68 -33.42
CA VAL A 757 7.10 54.53 -34.82
C VAL A 757 6.72 55.78 -35.61
N PRO A 758 7.70 56.63 -36.01
CA PRO A 758 7.41 57.83 -36.77
C PRO A 758 6.76 57.47 -38.12
N ASN A 759 5.77 58.26 -38.53
CA ASN A 759 4.98 58.07 -39.75
C ASN A 759 4.16 56.76 -39.83
N PHE A 760 3.88 56.11 -38.70
CA PHE A 760 3.09 54.88 -38.65
C PHE A 760 1.74 54.97 -39.39
N GLN A 761 1.05 56.11 -39.33
CA GLN A 761 -0.21 56.35 -40.07
C GLN A 761 -0.07 56.19 -41.60
N SER A 762 1.09 56.56 -42.15
CA SER A 762 1.39 56.34 -43.58
C SER A 762 1.62 54.87 -43.89
N VAL A 763 2.28 54.13 -42.98
CA VAL A 763 2.51 52.68 -43.08
C VAL A 763 1.19 51.91 -43.03
N LEU A 764 0.28 52.31 -42.12
CA LEU A 764 -1.07 51.76 -41.97
C LEU A 764 -1.89 51.89 -43.26
N SER A 765 -1.78 53.04 -43.92
CA SER A 765 -2.59 53.34 -45.13
C SER A 765 -2.12 52.55 -46.36
N ASN A 766 -0.86 52.13 -46.38
CA ASN A 766 -0.22 51.52 -47.56
C ASN A 766 0.01 49.99 -47.44
N SER A 767 -0.30 49.38 -46.29
CA SER A 767 0.02 47.98 -46.01
C SER A 767 -1.21 47.15 -45.63
N GLN A 768 -1.15 45.83 -45.79
CA GLN A 768 -2.22 44.94 -45.33
C GLN A 768 -2.21 44.84 -43.79
N PRO A 769 -3.38 44.84 -43.12
CA PRO A 769 -3.47 44.73 -41.66
C PRO A 769 -2.69 43.54 -41.07
N LYS A 770 -2.65 42.40 -41.77
CA LYS A 770 -1.89 41.21 -41.35
C LYS A 770 -0.38 41.48 -41.25
N ASP A 771 0.18 42.15 -42.26
CA ASP A 771 1.62 42.43 -42.33
C ASP A 771 2.04 43.47 -41.29
N ILE A 772 1.15 44.42 -40.97
CA ILE A 772 1.34 45.41 -39.90
C ILE A 772 1.36 44.71 -38.53
N VAL A 773 0.43 43.80 -38.27
CA VAL A 773 0.39 43.04 -37.01
C VAL A 773 1.65 42.18 -36.87
N GLN A 774 2.11 41.55 -37.94
CA GLN A 774 3.35 40.77 -37.92
C GLN A 774 4.58 41.65 -37.64
N MET A 775 4.68 42.81 -38.29
CA MET A 775 5.75 43.79 -38.05
C MET A 775 5.76 44.28 -36.59
N LEU A 776 4.59 44.65 -36.04
CA LEU A 776 4.48 45.09 -34.64
C LEU A 776 4.81 43.97 -33.66
N ASN A 777 4.35 42.74 -33.93
CA ASN A 777 4.69 41.58 -33.11
C ASN A 777 6.21 41.33 -33.12
N ASP A 778 6.87 41.39 -34.28
CA ASP A 778 8.32 41.21 -34.39
C ASP A 778 9.10 42.31 -33.63
N LEU A 779 8.63 43.56 -33.71
CA LEU A 779 9.21 44.68 -32.98
C LEU A 779 9.01 44.54 -31.45
N PHE A 780 7.78 44.28 -31.02
CA PHE A 780 7.45 44.16 -29.60
C PHE A 780 8.02 42.90 -28.96
N HIS A 781 8.17 41.77 -29.66
CA HIS A 781 8.87 40.60 -29.13
C HIS A 781 10.34 40.91 -28.81
N ARG A 782 11.01 41.69 -29.65
CA ARG A 782 12.40 42.12 -29.40
C ARG A 782 12.49 43.08 -28.22
N PHE A 783 11.53 44.00 -28.11
CA PHE A 783 11.45 44.93 -26.99
C PHE A 783 11.13 44.22 -25.67
N ASP A 784 10.18 43.29 -25.68
CA ASP A 784 9.79 42.49 -24.51
C ASP A 784 10.99 41.67 -23.99
N ARG A 785 11.83 41.13 -24.87
CA ARG A 785 13.10 40.49 -24.47
C ARG A 785 14.01 41.46 -23.70
N LEU A 786 14.23 42.68 -24.20
CA LEU A 786 15.08 43.67 -23.53
C LEU A 786 14.49 44.09 -22.17
N VAL A 787 13.18 44.30 -22.12
CA VAL A 787 12.46 44.67 -20.89
C VAL A 787 12.59 43.58 -19.82
N LEU A 788 12.43 42.31 -20.19
CA LEU A 788 12.61 41.17 -19.29
C LEU A 788 14.06 41.05 -18.78
N MET A 789 15.05 41.21 -19.66
CA MET A 789 16.47 41.10 -19.29
C MET A 789 16.90 42.19 -18.30
N HIS A 790 16.45 43.43 -18.52
CA HIS A 790 16.80 44.57 -17.68
C HIS A 790 15.84 44.79 -16.50
N LYS A 791 14.90 43.86 -16.26
CA LYS A 791 13.89 43.90 -15.18
C LYS A 791 13.09 45.21 -15.15
N VAL A 792 12.74 45.70 -16.33
CA VAL A 792 11.87 46.88 -16.49
C VAL A 792 10.42 46.43 -16.56
N PHE A 793 9.49 47.25 -16.09
CA PHE A 793 8.06 46.92 -16.19
C PHE A 793 7.44 47.53 -17.46
N LYS A 794 6.77 46.70 -18.25
CA LYS A 794 5.99 47.12 -19.42
C LYS A 794 4.58 47.50 -18.99
N VAL A 795 4.10 48.65 -19.44
CA VAL A 795 2.73 49.12 -19.17
C VAL A 795 1.90 48.91 -20.43
N GLU A 796 0.60 48.67 -20.27
CA GLU A 796 -0.31 48.58 -21.42
C GLU A 796 -0.26 49.86 -22.26
N THR A 797 -0.11 49.69 -23.57
CA THR A 797 -0.12 50.78 -24.54
C THR A 797 -1.25 50.66 -25.55
N VAL A 798 -1.53 51.78 -26.22
CA VAL A 798 -2.52 51.86 -27.29
C VAL A 798 -1.77 52.07 -28.60
N GLY A 799 -1.96 51.17 -29.57
CA GLY A 799 -1.44 51.32 -30.92
C GLY A 799 0.05 50.96 -31.08
N ASP A 800 0.80 51.86 -31.72
CA ASP A 800 2.22 51.78 -32.08
C ASP A 800 3.17 52.25 -30.98
N SER A 801 2.65 52.92 -29.96
CA SER A 801 3.44 53.36 -28.82
C SER A 801 3.80 52.20 -27.89
N TYR A 802 5.01 52.20 -27.34
CA TYR A 802 5.52 51.23 -26.38
C TYR A 802 5.99 51.95 -25.11
N LEU A 803 5.38 51.60 -23.97
CA LEU A 803 5.53 52.30 -22.69
C LEU A 803 6.20 51.38 -21.68
N THR A 804 7.27 51.89 -21.09
CA THR A 804 7.98 51.18 -20.01
C THR A 804 8.30 52.12 -18.86
N VAL A 805 8.39 51.55 -17.66
CA VAL A 805 8.69 52.28 -16.44
C VAL A 805 9.78 51.57 -15.64
N GLY A 806 10.76 52.34 -15.20
CA GLY A 806 11.82 51.92 -14.29
C GLY A 806 11.55 52.43 -12.88
N GLY A 807 11.83 51.58 -11.88
CA GLY A 807 11.65 51.90 -10.45
C GLY A 807 10.25 51.58 -9.89
N ILE A 808 9.43 50.83 -10.64
CA ILE A 808 8.08 50.40 -10.24
C ILE A 808 7.89 48.95 -10.69
N PRO A 809 7.31 48.05 -9.86
CA PRO A 809 6.75 48.28 -8.51
C PRO A 809 7.81 48.37 -7.39
N GLU A 810 9.04 47.94 -7.64
CA GLU A 810 10.14 48.00 -6.68
C GLU A 810 10.99 49.24 -6.95
N GLN A 811 11.14 50.12 -5.95
CA GLN A 811 11.95 51.32 -6.09
C GLN A 811 13.44 50.95 -6.17
N LEU A 812 14.08 51.34 -7.26
CA LEU A 812 15.49 51.09 -7.54
C LEU A 812 16.20 52.42 -7.71
N ALA A 813 17.32 52.64 -7.02
CA ALA A 813 18.10 53.87 -7.17
C ALA A 813 18.63 54.10 -8.60
N GLU A 814 18.84 53.01 -9.36
CA GLU A 814 19.34 53.03 -10.73
C GLU A 814 18.23 53.10 -11.80
N HIS A 815 17.01 53.46 -11.42
CA HIS A 815 15.84 53.45 -12.32
C HIS A 815 16.06 54.19 -13.66
N ALA A 816 16.79 55.31 -13.66
CA ALA A 816 17.06 56.10 -14.86
C ALA A 816 18.17 55.48 -15.73
N GLU A 817 19.18 54.85 -15.11
CA GLU A 817 20.27 54.18 -15.80
C GLU A 817 19.75 52.96 -16.58
N ILE A 818 18.93 52.13 -15.94
CA ILE A 818 18.33 50.93 -16.53
C ILE A 818 17.48 51.30 -17.77
N ILE A 819 16.63 52.32 -17.65
CA ILE A 819 15.80 52.78 -18.77
C ILE A 819 16.65 53.36 -19.91
N CYS A 820 17.74 54.08 -19.61
CA CYS A 820 18.64 54.57 -20.64
C CYS A 820 19.35 53.42 -21.39
N HIS A 821 19.74 52.33 -20.71
CA HIS A 821 20.27 51.13 -21.37
C HIS A 821 19.22 50.47 -22.25
N VAL A 822 18.00 50.29 -21.75
CA VAL A 822 16.89 49.73 -22.54
C VAL A 822 16.59 50.56 -23.78
N ALA A 823 16.58 51.90 -23.67
CA ALA A 823 16.35 52.79 -24.80
C ALA A 823 17.42 52.63 -25.90
N ILE A 824 18.70 52.48 -25.54
CA ILE A 824 19.79 52.21 -26.47
C ILE A 824 19.59 50.84 -27.15
N GLY A 825 19.24 49.81 -26.37
CA GLY A 825 18.97 48.47 -26.89
C GLY A 825 17.78 48.42 -27.85
N MET A 826 16.71 49.17 -27.56
CA MET A 826 15.53 49.25 -28.43
C MET A 826 15.85 49.90 -29.77
N LEU A 827 16.66 50.98 -29.75
CA LEU A 827 17.11 51.63 -30.97
C LEU A 827 17.97 50.70 -31.85
N TRP A 828 18.75 49.82 -31.22
CA TRP A 828 19.52 48.78 -31.93
C TRP A 828 18.63 47.72 -32.55
N GLU A 829 17.73 47.11 -31.77
CA GLU A 829 16.86 46.02 -32.25
C GLU A 829 15.83 46.50 -33.31
N ALA A 830 15.38 47.76 -33.24
CA ALA A 830 14.46 48.33 -34.23
C ALA A 830 15.01 48.26 -35.66
N ARG A 831 16.34 48.34 -35.84
CA ARG A 831 17.00 48.27 -37.14
C ARG A 831 16.87 46.92 -37.82
N ALA A 832 16.67 45.85 -37.05
CA ALA A 832 16.51 44.50 -37.56
C ALA A 832 15.08 44.22 -38.06
N VAL A 833 14.15 45.16 -37.85
CA VAL A 833 12.76 45.07 -38.31
C VAL A 833 12.57 45.95 -39.53
N PHE A 834 11.94 45.39 -40.56
CA PHE A 834 11.74 46.06 -41.85
C PHE A 834 10.28 46.42 -42.07
N GLU A 835 10.03 47.56 -42.70
CA GLU A 835 8.69 47.96 -43.14
C GLU A 835 8.19 47.01 -44.25
N PRO A 836 6.92 46.53 -44.21
CA PRO A 836 6.38 45.56 -45.16
C PRO A 836 6.50 45.96 -46.63
N VAL A 837 6.31 47.25 -46.94
CA VAL A 837 6.22 47.77 -48.31
C VAL A 837 7.57 48.30 -48.82
N THR A 838 8.26 49.14 -48.03
CA THR A 838 9.50 49.78 -48.48
C THR A 838 10.75 48.94 -48.22
N LYS A 839 10.64 47.87 -47.39
CA LYS A 839 11.75 47.06 -46.87
C LYS A 839 12.89 47.88 -46.25
N LYS A 840 12.61 49.11 -45.80
CA LYS A 840 13.56 49.92 -45.04
C LYS A 840 13.49 49.55 -43.57
N SER A 841 14.62 49.71 -42.87
CA SER A 841 14.67 49.52 -41.42
C SER A 841 13.78 50.53 -40.71
N ILE A 842 13.06 50.08 -39.70
CA ILE A 842 12.21 50.95 -38.89
C ILE A 842 13.09 51.78 -37.96
N ASN A 843 12.88 53.09 -37.99
CA ASN A 843 13.43 53.99 -36.98
C ASN A 843 12.38 54.16 -35.89
N VAL A 844 12.79 54.13 -34.63
CA VAL A 844 11.92 54.45 -33.49
C VAL A 844 12.27 55.82 -32.94
N ARG A 845 11.27 56.49 -32.38
CA ARG A 845 11.41 57.75 -31.66
C ARG A 845 11.19 57.47 -30.18
N ILE A 846 12.15 57.83 -29.33
CA ILE A 846 12.11 57.50 -27.91
C ILE A 846 12.18 58.78 -27.08
N GLY A 847 11.25 58.94 -26.14
CA GLY A 847 11.21 60.04 -25.17
C GLY A 847 11.25 59.52 -23.73
N ILE A 848 12.10 60.13 -22.89
CA ILE A 848 12.32 59.71 -21.50
C ILE A 848 12.15 60.90 -20.54
N HIS A 849 11.34 60.69 -19.50
CA HIS A 849 11.17 61.63 -18.40
C HIS A 849 11.20 60.94 -17.04
N SER A 850 11.74 61.63 -16.04
CA SER A 850 11.85 61.14 -14.67
C SER A 850 11.15 62.09 -13.71
N GLY A 851 10.37 61.56 -12.78
CA GLY A 851 9.60 62.33 -11.81
C GLY A 851 8.67 61.45 -10.97
N PRO A 852 7.94 62.07 -10.03
CA PRO A 852 6.97 61.36 -9.20
C PRO A 852 5.74 60.93 -10.02
N LEU A 853 5.17 59.78 -9.70
CA LEU A 853 3.95 59.28 -10.33
C LEU A 853 3.16 58.38 -9.37
N VAL A 854 1.88 58.16 -9.67
CA VAL A 854 1.00 57.26 -8.94
C VAL A 854 0.74 56.03 -9.79
N ALA A 855 0.89 54.83 -9.22
CA ALA A 855 0.55 53.59 -9.91
C ALA A 855 -0.45 52.76 -9.10
N GLY A 856 -1.42 52.14 -9.79
CA GLY A 856 -2.47 51.36 -9.15
C GLY A 856 -3.19 50.44 -10.12
N VAL A 857 -3.93 49.47 -9.59
CA VAL A 857 -4.75 48.55 -10.39
C VAL A 857 -6.11 49.18 -10.66
N VAL A 858 -6.49 49.23 -11.94
CA VAL A 858 -7.79 49.73 -12.40
C VAL A 858 -8.62 48.55 -12.91
N ALA A 859 -9.92 48.58 -12.59
CA ALA A 859 -10.94 47.59 -12.93
C ALA A 859 -10.86 46.24 -12.18
N LEU A 860 -12.04 45.68 -11.86
CA LEU A 860 -12.18 44.44 -11.10
C LEU A 860 -12.13 43.18 -11.99
N CYS A 861 -12.80 43.20 -13.14
CA CYS A 861 -12.90 42.01 -14.02
C CYS A 861 -11.68 41.83 -14.93
N MET A 862 -10.96 42.90 -15.24
CA MET A 862 -9.72 42.88 -16.03
C MET A 862 -8.73 43.85 -15.36
N PRO A 863 -8.03 43.40 -14.31
CA PRO A 863 -7.14 44.27 -13.54
C PRO A 863 -5.96 44.72 -14.40
N ARG A 864 -5.79 46.04 -14.52
CA ARG A 864 -4.71 46.66 -15.30
C ARG A 864 -3.85 47.53 -14.41
N TYR A 865 -2.54 47.36 -14.46
CA TYR A 865 -1.62 48.20 -13.71
C TYR A 865 -1.38 49.52 -14.47
N CYS A 866 -2.09 50.57 -14.08
CA CYS A 866 -2.07 51.86 -14.74
C CYS A 866 -1.18 52.87 -14.01
N LEU A 867 -0.52 53.73 -14.79
CA LEU A 867 0.29 54.84 -14.29
C LEU A 867 -0.44 56.17 -14.50
N PHE A 868 -0.46 57.00 -13.47
CA PHE A 868 -1.07 58.33 -13.47
C PHE A 868 -0.08 59.38 -12.98
N GLY A 869 -0.21 60.60 -13.48
CA GLY A 869 0.56 61.75 -13.02
C GLY A 869 1.16 62.56 -14.16
N GLU A 870 1.64 63.75 -13.79
CA GLU A 870 2.25 64.70 -14.73
C GLU A 870 3.46 64.10 -15.46
N THR A 871 4.21 63.21 -14.79
CA THR A 871 5.39 62.56 -15.34
C THR A 871 5.09 61.75 -16.61
N VAL A 872 3.95 61.07 -16.68
CA VAL A 872 3.54 60.28 -17.86
C VAL A 872 3.23 61.20 -19.05
N SER A 873 2.45 62.25 -18.81
CA SER A 873 2.10 63.26 -19.84
C SER A 873 3.33 64.01 -20.36
N MET A 874 4.29 64.29 -19.49
CA MET A 874 5.56 64.92 -19.85
C MET A 874 6.43 64.00 -20.69
N ALA A 875 6.54 62.71 -20.33
CA ALA A 875 7.28 61.72 -21.12
C ALA A 875 6.72 61.59 -22.55
N SER A 876 5.40 61.51 -22.68
CA SER A 876 4.72 61.51 -23.99
C SER A 876 4.97 62.81 -24.78
N SER A 877 4.93 63.97 -24.11
CA SER A 877 5.21 65.25 -24.78
C SER A 877 6.66 65.38 -25.25
N ILE A 878 7.62 64.77 -24.54
CA ILE A 878 9.04 64.72 -24.95
C ILE A 878 9.21 63.80 -26.15
N GLU A 879 8.57 62.63 -26.14
CA GLU A 879 8.57 61.69 -27.26
C GLU A 879 8.05 62.36 -28.54
N MET A 880 6.90 63.05 -28.48
CA MET A 880 6.31 63.71 -29.65
C MET A 880 7.24 64.76 -30.29
N ASN A 881 8.04 65.46 -29.49
CA ASN A 881 9.03 66.46 -29.94
C ASN A 881 10.40 65.83 -30.27
N GLY A 882 10.55 64.51 -30.10
CA GLY A 882 11.73 63.72 -30.41
C GLY A 882 12.04 63.67 -31.90
N LEU A 883 13.31 63.43 -32.23
CA LEU A 883 13.73 63.18 -33.62
C LEU A 883 13.70 61.67 -33.89
N PRO A 884 13.26 61.23 -35.09
CA PRO A 884 13.34 59.83 -35.50
C PRO A 884 14.76 59.28 -35.35
N GLY A 885 14.89 58.09 -34.76
CA GLY A 885 16.18 57.40 -34.60
C GLY A 885 17.08 57.98 -33.49
N LYS A 886 16.57 58.90 -32.65
CA LYS A 886 17.31 59.46 -31.52
C LYS A 886 16.51 59.33 -30.22
N ILE A 887 17.22 59.25 -29.11
CA ILE A 887 16.65 59.18 -27.76
C ILE A 887 16.62 60.59 -27.17
N HIS A 888 15.43 61.07 -26.83
CA HIS A 888 15.20 62.42 -26.30
C HIS A 888 14.91 62.34 -24.79
N CYS A 889 15.67 63.08 -24.00
CA CYS A 889 15.58 63.07 -22.54
C CYS A 889 15.26 64.46 -21.99
N SER A 890 14.47 64.48 -20.91
CA SER A 890 14.28 65.68 -20.09
C SER A 890 15.52 66.05 -19.27
N GLU A 891 15.58 67.30 -18.80
CA GLU A 891 16.59 67.76 -17.84
C GLU A 891 16.61 66.92 -16.55
N LYS A 892 15.44 66.50 -16.05
CA LYS A 892 15.35 65.67 -14.85
C LYS A 892 15.99 64.30 -15.06
N THR A 893 15.68 63.64 -16.18
CA THR A 893 16.28 62.35 -16.53
C THR A 893 17.78 62.46 -16.69
N TYR A 894 18.28 63.52 -17.33
CA TYR A 894 19.70 63.80 -17.45
C TYR A 894 20.39 63.86 -16.06
N LYS A 895 19.80 64.61 -15.12
CA LYS A 895 20.32 64.71 -13.74
C LYS A 895 20.36 63.35 -13.03
N TYR A 896 19.28 62.57 -13.09
CA TYR A 896 19.22 61.25 -12.45
C TYR A 896 20.16 60.24 -13.13
N ALA A 897 20.26 60.24 -14.46
CA ALA A 897 21.14 59.34 -15.21
C ALA A 897 22.62 59.67 -15.00
N MET A 898 22.97 60.94 -14.75
CA MET A 898 24.35 61.37 -14.43
C MET A 898 24.79 61.08 -13.00
N GLN A 899 23.84 60.94 -12.07
CA GLN A 899 24.14 60.59 -10.67
C GLN A 899 24.60 59.15 -10.54
N THR A 900 23.97 58.23 -11.27
CA THR A 900 24.22 56.79 -11.18
C THR A 900 25.07 56.28 -12.34
N GLY A 901 24.83 56.74 -13.57
CA GLY A 901 25.47 56.30 -14.80
C GLY A 901 26.54 57.23 -15.35
N ARG A 902 27.35 56.74 -16.31
CA ARG A 902 28.21 57.58 -17.15
C ARG A 902 27.73 57.50 -18.61
N PHE A 903 26.95 58.49 -19.02
CA PHE A 903 26.36 58.59 -20.35
C PHE A 903 26.87 59.83 -21.07
N ASP A 904 26.83 59.82 -22.40
CA ASP A 904 27.16 60.97 -23.23
C ASP A 904 25.86 61.61 -23.75
N PHE A 905 25.63 62.88 -23.42
CA PHE A 905 24.44 63.63 -23.79
C PHE A 905 24.79 64.90 -24.56
N THR A 906 24.05 65.16 -25.62
CA THR A 906 24.16 66.40 -26.42
C THR A 906 22.97 67.31 -26.11
N SER A 907 23.23 68.55 -25.69
CA SER A 907 22.15 69.53 -25.43
C SER A 907 21.46 69.93 -26.74
N ARG A 908 20.13 69.88 -26.75
CA ARG A 908 19.28 70.27 -27.89
C ARG A 908 18.79 71.73 -27.80
N GLY A 909 19.03 72.40 -26.67
CA GLY A 909 18.51 73.73 -26.37
C GLY A 909 17.12 73.72 -25.76
N ARG A 910 16.51 74.92 -25.68
CA ARG A 910 15.17 75.13 -25.11
C ARG A 910 14.09 74.82 -26.13
N ILE A 911 13.21 73.87 -25.80
CA ILE A 911 12.08 73.47 -26.64
C ILE A 911 10.79 73.81 -25.92
N LEU A 912 9.81 74.34 -26.64
CA LEU A 912 8.48 74.62 -26.12
C LEU A 912 7.71 73.31 -25.94
N ILE A 913 7.47 72.90 -24.69
CA ILE A 913 6.69 71.72 -24.36
C ILE A 913 5.26 72.14 -24.01
N LYS A 914 4.29 71.47 -24.62
CA LYS A 914 2.86 71.72 -24.41
C LYS A 914 2.50 71.57 -22.92
N GLY A 915 2.06 72.67 -22.30
CA GLY A 915 1.58 72.69 -20.90
C GLY A 915 2.58 73.16 -19.84
N LYS A 916 3.89 73.27 -20.12
CA LYS A 916 4.90 73.76 -19.14
C LYS A 916 5.74 74.96 -19.58
N GLY A 917 5.80 75.27 -20.88
CA GLY A 917 6.65 76.34 -21.42
C GLY A 917 7.98 75.81 -21.98
N GLU A 918 8.98 76.67 -22.08
CA GLU A 918 10.30 76.30 -22.60
C GLU A 918 11.11 75.48 -21.58
N MET A 919 11.60 74.32 -22.00
CA MET A 919 12.43 73.43 -21.17
C MET A 919 13.70 73.03 -21.92
N GLU A 920 14.82 72.96 -21.20
CA GLU A 920 16.06 72.42 -21.74
C GLU A 920 16.00 70.90 -21.85
N THR A 921 16.40 70.37 -23.00
CA THR A 921 16.33 68.95 -23.30
C THR A 921 17.62 68.43 -23.89
N TYR A 922 17.85 67.13 -23.73
CA TYR A 922 19.11 66.48 -24.05
C TYR A 922 18.86 65.28 -24.97
N LEU A 923 19.80 64.99 -25.86
CA LEU A 923 19.81 63.79 -26.69
C LEU A 923 20.84 62.81 -26.11
N LEU A 924 20.40 61.59 -25.81
CA LEU A 924 21.30 60.52 -25.36
C LEU A 924 22.00 59.90 -26.57
N VAL A 925 23.33 59.87 -26.55
CA VAL A 925 24.15 59.38 -27.67
C VAL A 925 24.73 57.99 -27.36
N ARG A 926 25.41 57.82 -26.23
CA ARG A 926 26.07 56.54 -25.87
C ARG A 926 26.18 56.34 -24.36
N SER A 927 26.35 55.08 -23.96
CA SER A 927 26.79 54.69 -22.61
C SER A 927 28.30 54.50 -22.61
N THR A 928 28.98 54.96 -21.56
CA THR A 928 30.41 54.68 -21.36
C THR A 928 30.67 53.54 -20.38
N LYS A 929 29.62 53.02 -19.73
CA LYS A 929 29.68 51.91 -18.77
C LYS A 929 29.47 50.53 -19.39
N LYS A 930 28.59 50.43 -20.40
CA LYS A 930 28.21 49.17 -21.05
C LYS A 930 28.31 49.33 -22.55
N SER A 931 28.80 48.30 -23.23
CA SER A 931 28.76 48.24 -24.70
C SER A 931 27.35 47.91 -25.20
N VAL A 932 27.05 48.21 -26.48
CA VAL A 932 25.76 47.83 -27.07
C VAL A 932 25.56 46.31 -27.05
N TRP A 933 26.64 45.53 -27.17
CA TRP A 933 26.62 44.06 -27.13
C TRP A 933 26.18 43.50 -25.77
N GLU A 934 26.65 44.11 -24.68
CA GLU A 934 26.25 43.75 -23.31
C GLU A 934 24.80 44.16 -23.01
N ILE A 935 24.34 45.27 -23.57
CA ILE A 935 22.96 45.75 -23.39
C ILE A 935 21.96 44.80 -24.08
N VAL A 936 22.33 44.23 -25.23
CA VAL A 936 21.46 43.37 -26.05
C VAL A 936 21.70 41.87 -25.78
N ASP A 937 22.68 41.53 -24.93
CA ASP A 937 23.07 40.15 -24.58
C ASP A 937 23.34 39.31 -25.85
N ARG A 938 24.30 39.77 -26.66
CA ARG A 938 24.77 39.06 -27.86
C ARG A 938 26.30 38.94 -27.83
N GLU A 939 26.80 37.77 -28.22
CA GLU A 939 28.24 37.52 -28.38
C GLU A 939 28.83 38.48 -29.43
N ARG A 940 29.99 39.06 -29.09
CA ARG A 940 30.72 39.97 -29.98
C ARG A 940 31.17 39.23 -31.23
N ASP A 941 30.81 39.76 -32.40
CA ASP A 941 31.30 39.27 -33.69
C ASP A 941 32.75 39.77 -33.92
N VAL A 942 33.72 38.85 -33.91
CA VAL A 942 35.16 39.17 -33.93
C VAL A 942 35.62 39.78 -35.27
N GLN A 943 34.79 39.70 -36.32
CA GLN A 943 35.10 40.19 -37.66
C GLN A 943 34.52 41.57 -38.03
N LYS A 944 33.85 42.28 -37.11
CA LYS A 944 33.30 43.64 -37.35
C LYS A 944 34.10 44.73 -36.63
N ASN A 945 34.18 45.92 -37.24
CA ASN A 945 35.16 46.96 -36.94
C ASN A 945 34.93 47.77 -35.64
N SER A 946 33.78 47.68 -34.96
CA SER A 946 33.54 48.48 -33.74
C SER A 946 33.64 47.63 -32.47
N ILE A 947 34.51 48.06 -31.54
CA ILE A 947 34.69 47.41 -30.22
C ILE A 947 33.42 47.57 -29.36
N ASP A 948 32.74 48.71 -29.47
CA ASP A 948 31.64 49.10 -28.57
C ASP A 948 30.25 49.09 -29.22
N GLY A 949 30.16 48.97 -30.56
CA GLY A 949 28.90 48.87 -31.33
C GLY A 949 28.19 50.20 -31.61
N TYR A 950 28.63 51.31 -31.02
CA TYR A 950 27.99 52.64 -31.16
C TYR A 950 28.22 53.30 -32.53
N GLU A 951 29.35 53.05 -33.20
CA GLU A 951 29.64 53.60 -34.54
C GLU A 951 28.68 53.04 -35.60
N GLU A 952 28.24 51.78 -35.42
CA GLU A 952 27.24 51.15 -36.28
C GLU A 952 25.85 51.75 -36.08
N LEU A 953 25.57 52.30 -34.89
CA LEU A 953 24.30 52.95 -34.55
C LEU A 953 24.20 54.35 -35.15
N GLU A 954 25.32 55.07 -35.33
CA GLU A 954 25.36 56.40 -35.96
C GLU A 954 25.42 56.36 -37.50
N THR A 955 26.12 55.39 -38.08
CA THR A 955 26.37 55.35 -39.54
C THR A 955 25.18 54.87 -40.38
N GLY A 956 24.20 54.19 -39.77
CA GLY A 956 23.11 53.54 -40.49
C GLY A 956 23.62 52.40 -41.38
N MET A 957 23.10 51.18 -41.23
CA MET A 957 23.58 50.06 -42.04
C MET A 957 23.15 50.23 -43.51
N SER A 958 24.07 50.64 -44.38
CA SER A 958 23.97 50.37 -45.82
C SER A 958 24.48 48.95 -46.11
N PHE A 959 23.81 47.92 -45.58
CA PHE A 959 24.19 46.53 -45.87
C PHE A 959 22.95 45.63 -45.92
N ALA A 960 22.38 45.50 -47.12
CA ALA A 960 21.35 44.52 -47.41
C ALA A 960 21.74 43.70 -48.65
N ALA A 961 22.72 42.82 -48.48
CA ALA A 961 22.81 41.53 -49.18
C ALA A 961 23.87 40.69 -48.46
N GLN A 962 23.54 39.44 -48.15
CA GLN A 962 24.37 38.43 -47.48
C GLN A 962 24.45 38.52 -45.96
N GLN A 963 23.44 37.97 -45.28
CA GLN A 963 23.63 36.99 -44.20
C GLN A 963 22.27 36.36 -43.83
N HIS A 964 21.75 35.54 -44.74
CA HIS A 964 20.82 34.46 -44.37
C HIS A 964 21.66 33.25 -43.98
N THR A 965 22.16 33.16 -42.74
CA THR A 965 22.36 31.89 -42.02
C THR A 965 22.84 32.12 -40.59
N ILE A 966 22.51 31.17 -39.72
CA ILE A 966 22.86 31.07 -38.28
C ILE A 966 21.90 31.82 -37.35
N VAL A 967 20.64 31.36 -37.35
CA VAL A 967 19.89 31.21 -36.09
C VAL A 967 20.10 29.76 -35.66
N ARG A 968 20.73 29.53 -34.50
CA ARG A 968 20.72 28.21 -33.84
C ARG A 968 19.26 27.84 -33.55
N PRO A 969 18.76 26.66 -33.95
CA PRO A 969 17.45 26.22 -33.53
C PRO A 969 17.48 25.95 -32.02
N LEU A 970 16.56 26.56 -31.28
CA LEU A 970 16.16 26.02 -29.98
C LEU A 970 15.62 24.61 -30.23
N ALA A 971 16.19 23.64 -29.51
CA ALA A 971 15.76 22.25 -29.56
C ALA A 971 14.28 22.13 -29.15
N THR A 972 13.41 22.02 -30.14
CA THR A 972 12.07 21.46 -29.99
C THR A 972 12.22 19.94 -29.87
N GLN A 973 12.02 19.41 -28.66
CA GLN A 973 11.80 17.97 -28.49
C GLN A 973 10.47 17.61 -29.16
N THR A 974 10.57 17.01 -30.34
CA THR A 974 9.44 16.42 -31.06
C THR A 974 8.87 15.24 -30.28
N SER A 975 7.60 15.36 -29.88
CA SER A 975 6.73 14.22 -29.60
C SER A 975 6.59 13.38 -30.87
N LYS A 976 7.19 12.19 -30.90
CA LYS A 976 6.89 11.17 -31.90
C LYS A 976 5.68 10.37 -31.43
N THR A 977 4.52 10.69 -31.98
CA THR A 977 3.46 9.70 -32.22
C THR A 977 3.76 9.04 -33.55
N CYS A 978 3.98 7.72 -33.55
CA CYS A 978 3.92 6.92 -34.76
C CYS A 978 3.10 5.65 -34.46
N SER A 979 2.03 5.54 -35.22
CA SER A 979 1.05 4.48 -35.31
C SER A 979 1.67 3.14 -35.74
N ILE A 980 1.08 2.07 -35.20
CA ILE A 980 1.32 0.67 -35.54
C ILE A 980 0.68 0.37 -36.90
N SER A 981 1.47 -0.24 -37.80
CA SER A 981 1.02 -1.17 -38.83
C SER A 981 1.88 -2.42 -38.73
#